data_AF-A0A4S2HNS6-F1
#
_entry.id   AF-A0A4S2HNS6-F1
#
_cell.length_a   1.000
_cell.length_b   1.000
_cell.length_c   1.000
_cell.angle_alpha   90.00
_cell.angle_beta   90.00
_cell.angle_gamma   90.00
#
_symmetry.space_group_name_H-M   'P 1'
#
loop_
_entity.id
_entity.type
_entity.pdbx_description
1 polymer ?
#
loop_
_entity_poly.entity_id
_entity_poly.type
_entity_poly.pdbx_seq_one_letter_code
_entity_poly.pdbx_strand_id
1 'polypeptide(L)'
;MAEKRSRFMKKRVLFPILLLLCLFGSTAYASPVEQEQQETFTVTEENRYNPAYYQEPEERYPSLDAGMGRTAQASLEEYVVNALEEFQTTIDVSAYHIPKEEAGDVFLQILNDHPSLFFVNGHIVWNSNATTGMAMTYNVEYTDTEENIRVQKEDFDRAVSLALAWTDPAMSDLEKALAVHDYLVLNCEYDYERLTSTGTVPDVSHTAYGALIENIAVCDGYAKAYAAILEKLGISSKIVASDSMNHAWNLVSVDGNWYHVDATWDDPAWDSIGRAKHSYFMLSDTAISDANHEHEGWVSEYTAGSSSYDNAFWSEIDSAFCYQQGNWYYSKYNAGSSTNLMKKPELLGTEEAVVYTENGTWNNYLMSGMYLDLEPAKDEIYFNTRTDIRKIEADGTITTVYQPELPAGQLTFGFTVRGSSLCYALQANPNLNGKQEIQTYDITEGTSLQTITGITAEEIDTVYDGDAKQITVAGTIEGDIVTYKFKGKYEQQQPELKNAGIYQILYRVAREGYENYFGIVKVTIRKAKTETPDLSVMADLKGYSGNLLSQIELPEGFSWENGTVKLKEVGEQTFYVSYVPGDPQNYETVSHIAVEVTVACPGHNYTENVIKEPTTTQQGQSILTCSLCGHTENKTLPKLESDGTGTGGNTGGSGSSGNTGGSGSSGNTGDSGGGGSNGGTGDSGDTGTPQNPEKVSSLKVTKANANSLQFSWGTVKGASYRLVLYKGSKAVSTVYTKNNSYTCKKLKAATAYTVKVTSYVENNGTKLYASSQTTLKAATAPGKVKLSSVKKTGSSKVKIAWKKTTGADGYEVFMRTGKGSYKKIKTITKGKTISCTKSGLKKGKSYSFRIRAYKKSAAGKAYGSYSIVKTLKMK
;
A
#
# COMPACT_ATOMS: atom_id res chain seq x y z
N MET A 1 50.67 57.24 -18.78
CA MET A 1 51.26 58.54 -18.41
C MET A 1 50.55 59.06 -17.18
N ALA A 2 51.15 58.78 -16.03
CA ALA A 2 51.05 59.42 -14.72
C ALA A 2 51.88 58.47 -13.84
N GLU A 3 53.09 58.94 -13.57
CA GLU A 3 54.19 58.32 -12.83
C GLU A 3 53.81 57.93 -11.39
N LYS A 4 54.49 57.05 -10.64
CA LYS A 4 55.68 56.21 -10.80
C LYS A 4 55.76 55.29 -9.56
N ARG A 5 56.13 54.03 -9.81
CA ARG A 5 57.14 53.19 -9.13
C ARG A 5 56.94 52.81 -7.64
N SER A 6 56.89 51.50 -7.30
CA SER A 6 58.01 50.51 -7.23
C SER A 6 58.97 50.81 -6.07
N ARG A 7 59.46 49.88 -5.24
CA ARG A 7 59.53 48.40 -5.20
C ARG A 7 60.23 48.04 -3.87
N PHE A 8 59.99 46.81 -3.38
CA PHE A 8 60.93 45.87 -2.74
C PHE A 8 61.89 46.34 -1.63
N MET A 9 61.96 45.56 -0.54
CA MET A 9 63.09 44.63 -0.33
C MET A 9 62.87 43.70 0.88
N LYS A 10 63.13 42.41 0.64
CA LYS A 10 63.38 41.37 1.67
C LYS A 10 64.60 41.75 2.52
N LYS A 11 64.57 41.43 3.82
CA LYS A 11 65.76 41.03 4.60
C LYS A 11 65.34 40.18 5.81
N ARG A 12 65.84 38.93 5.85
CA ARG A 12 66.01 38.10 7.06
C ARG A 12 67.19 38.67 7.86
N VAL A 13 67.23 38.46 9.19
CA VAL A 13 68.42 38.09 10.01
C VAL A 13 68.09 38.11 11.54
N LEU A 14 68.28 36.92 12.15
CA LEU A 14 68.72 36.49 13.50
C LEU A 14 68.26 37.09 14.86
N PHE A 15 67.84 36.15 15.74
CA PHE A 15 67.89 35.94 17.23
C PHE A 15 69.07 36.60 18.01
N PRO A 16 69.17 36.60 19.39
CA PRO A 16 68.48 35.83 20.48
C PRO A 16 68.19 36.62 21.82
N ILE A 17 67.94 35.91 22.95
CA ILE A 17 67.99 36.28 24.41
C ILE A 17 66.59 36.26 25.09
N LEU A 18 66.27 35.58 26.21
CA LEU A 18 66.99 34.76 27.20
C LEU A 18 66.02 33.74 27.87
N LEU A 19 66.61 32.71 28.45
CA LEU A 19 66.12 31.48 29.06
C LEU A 19 65.70 31.63 30.56
N LEU A 20 65.03 30.58 31.09
CA LEU A 20 64.63 30.21 32.49
C LEU A 20 63.15 30.52 32.85
N LEU A 21 62.30 29.59 33.31
CA LEU A 21 62.48 28.34 34.08
C LEU A 21 61.27 27.37 33.93
N CYS A 22 61.58 26.10 33.64
CA CYS A 22 60.99 24.83 34.13
C CYS A 22 59.46 24.68 34.33
N LEU A 23 58.81 23.82 33.52
CA LEU A 23 58.48 22.39 33.79
C LEU A 23 56.99 22.23 34.15
N PHE A 24 56.17 21.78 33.20
CA PHE A 24 55.28 20.61 33.34
C PHE A 24 54.88 20.16 31.94
N GLY A 25 55.35 18.97 31.55
CA GLY A 25 54.94 18.31 30.32
C GLY A 25 53.51 17.82 30.45
N SER A 26 52.67 18.22 29.50
CA SER A 26 51.56 17.41 29.03
C SER A 26 51.40 17.74 27.55
N THR A 27 51.82 16.82 26.69
CA THR A 27 51.41 16.81 25.29
C THR A 27 49.91 16.53 25.29
N ALA A 28 49.10 17.59 25.22
CA ALA A 28 47.76 17.47 24.72
C ALA A 28 47.88 17.02 23.25
N TYR A 29 47.71 15.72 23.00
CA TYR A 29 47.27 15.27 21.68
C TYR A 29 45.95 16.00 21.43
N ALA A 30 45.95 16.97 20.51
CA ALA A 30 44.71 17.40 19.91
C ALA A 30 44.14 16.18 19.20
N SER A 31 42.97 15.70 19.63
CA SER A 31 42.20 14.73 18.85
C SER A 31 42.08 15.25 17.41
N PRO A 32 42.20 14.39 16.38
CA PRO A 32 41.93 14.84 15.03
C PRO A 32 40.51 15.39 15.02
N VAL A 33 40.33 16.60 14.50
CA VAL A 33 39.01 17.12 14.16
C VAL A 33 38.45 16.12 13.15
N GLU A 34 37.42 15.35 13.53
CA GLU A 34 36.68 14.52 12.59
C GLU A 34 36.15 15.44 11.49
N GLN A 35 36.73 15.33 10.31
CA GLN A 35 36.23 16.05 9.14
C GLN A 35 35.05 15.26 8.62
N GLU A 36 33.84 15.79 8.82
CA GLU A 36 32.62 15.26 8.21
C GLU A 36 32.60 15.64 6.72
N GLN A 37 32.29 14.67 5.86
CA GLN A 37 31.96 14.89 4.45
C GLN A 37 30.45 14.78 4.28
N GLN A 38 29.86 15.67 3.50
CA GLN A 38 28.43 15.65 3.20
C GLN A 38 28.21 15.12 1.79
N GLU A 39 27.30 14.16 1.66
CA GLU A 39 26.89 13.51 0.42
C GLU A 39 25.38 13.74 0.21
N THR A 40 24.94 13.75 -1.05
CA THR A 40 23.54 14.00 -1.41
C THR A 40 23.13 13.11 -2.58
N PHE A 41 21.90 12.63 -2.51
CA PHE A 41 21.26 11.85 -3.56
C PHE A 41 19.85 12.39 -3.81
N THR A 42 19.47 12.48 -5.09
CA THR A 42 18.11 12.85 -5.51
C THR A 42 17.56 11.75 -6.40
N VAL A 43 16.39 11.21 -6.04
CA VAL A 43 15.63 10.37 -6.95
C VAL A 43 15.11 11.23 -8.10
N THR A 44 15.39 10.81 -9.33
CA THR A 44 14.92 11.44 -10.58
C THR A 44 14.21 10.39 -11.44
N GLU A 45 13.48 10.83 -12.47
CA GLU A 45 12.87 9.88 -13.42
C GLU A 45 13.90 8.97 -14.11
N GLU A 46 15.16 9.39 -14.22
CA GLU A 46 16.21 8.61 -14.87
C GLU A 46 16.79 7.49 -14.00
N ASN A 47 16.67 7.58 -12.67
CA ASN A 47 17.27 6.60 -11.75
C ASN A 47 16.23 5.89 -10.85
N ARG A 48 14.98 6.34 -10.85
CA ARG A 48 13.91 5.86 -9.96
C ARG A 48 13.68 4.36 -10.01
N TYR A 49 13.92 3.73 -11.16
CA TYR A 49 13.67 2.30 -11.38
C TYR A 49 14.94 1.44 -11.33
N ASN A 50 16.03 1.99 -10.77
CA ASN A 50 17.20 1.18 -10.45
C ASN A 50 16.80 0.04 -9.49
N PRO A 51 16.96 -1.24 -9.88
CA PRO A 51 16.54 -2.37 -9.07
C PRO A 51 17.19 -2.44 -7.69
N ALA A 52 18.36 -1.81 -7.50
CA ALA A 52 19.03 -1.74 -6.20
C ALA A 52 18.18 -1.07 -5.11
N TYR A 53 17.30 -0.13 -5.48
CA TYR A 53 16.44 0.60 -4.53
C TYR A 53 15.22 -0.19 -4.06
N TYR A 54 14.96 -1.35 -4.68
CA TYR A 54 13.80 -2.21 -4.41
C TYR A 54 14.22 -3.60 -3.91
N GLN A 55 15.49 -3.77 -3.56
CA GLN A 55 15.93 -4.97 -2.84
C GLN A 55 15.52 -4.87 -1.37
N GLU A 56 15.46 -6.03 -0.71
CA GLU A 56 15.24 -6.07 0.73
C GLU A 56 16.44 -5.42 1.45
N PRO A 57 16.20 -4.51 2.42
CA PRO A 57 17.28 -3.93 3.18
C PRO A 57 18.03 -5.02 3.96
N GLU A 58 19.36 -5.01 3.88
CA GLU A 58 20.18 -5.96 4.64
C GLU A 58 19.92 -5.79 6.15
N GLU A 59 19.68 -6.90 6.84
CA GLU A 59 19.46 -6.90 8.27
C GLU A 59 20.76 -6.53 9.01
N ARG A 60 20.83 -5.28 9.51
CA ARG A 60 21.99 -4.73 10.21
C ARG A 60 21.66 -4.37 11.65
N TYR A 61 22.59 -4.63 12.56
CA TYR A 61 22.45 -4.36 14.00
C TYR A 61 23.57 -3.41 14.48
N PRO A 62 23.32 -2.61 15.54
CA PRO A 62 24.33 -1.69 16.06
C PRO A 62 25.54 -2.43 16.66
N SER A 63 26.74 -1.88 16.48
CA SER A 63 27.96 -2.51 17.02
C SER A 63 28.03 -2.42 18.56
N LEU A 64 28.59 -3.47 19.17
CA LEU A 64 28.74 -3.58 20.63
C LEU A 64 29.67 -2.51 21.25
N ASP A 65 30.56 -1.93 20.44
CA ASP A 65 31.59 -0.98 20.87
C ASP A 65 31.17 0.50 20.71
N ALA A 66 29.96 0.77 20.18
CA ALA A 66 29.47 2.13 19.88
C ALA A 66 29.17 3.02 21.11
N GLY A 67 29.51 2.62 22.33
CA GLY A 67 29.39 3.45 23.54
C GLY A 67 27.95 3.79 23.97
N MET A 68 26.92 3.40 23.22
CA MET A 68 25.52 3.47 23.62
C MET A 68 25.23 2.30 24.59
N GLY A 69 24.99 2.63 25.86
CA GLY A 69 24.77 1.62 26.89
C GLY A 69 23.58 0.71 26.58
N ARG A 70 23.85 -0.57 26.29
CA ARG A 70 22.97 -1.76 26.49
C ARG A 70 21.46 -1.69 26.15
N THR A 71 20.96 -0.74 25.35
CA THR A 71 19.54 -0.71 24.94
C THR A 71 19.34 -0.19 23.51
N ALA A 72 19.90 -0.88 22.51
CA ALA A 72 19.34 -0.88 21.16
C ALA A 72 19.46 -2.32 20.61
N GLN A 73 18.34 -3.06 20.65
CA GLN A 73 18.18 -4.41 20.09
C GLN A 73 17.50 -4.39 18.71
N ALA A 74 17.19 -3.22 18.17
CA ALA A 74 16.47 -3.03 16.91
C ALA A 74 17.40 -3.16 15.69
N SER A 75 16.86 -3.64 14.57
CA SER A 75 17.55 -3.60 13.28
C SER A 75 17.67 -2.16 12.77
N LEU A 76 18.57 -1.92 11.81
CA LEU A 76 18.74 -0.61 11.15
C LEU A 76 17.41 -0.11 10.58
N GLU A 77 16.69 -0.97 9.88
CA GLU A 77 15.40 -0.67 9.28
C GLU A 77 14.39 -0.23 10.33
N GLU A 78 14.17 -1.03 11.39
CA GLU A 78 13.25 -0.69 12.48
C GLU A 78 13.63 0.65 13.12
N TYR A 79 14.92 0.89 13.35
CA TYR A 79 15.41 2.13 13.95
C TYR A 79 15.17 3.35 13.05
N VAL A 80 15.46 3.26 11.75
CA VAL A 80 15.24 4.35 10.78
C VAL A 80 13.75 4.62 10.60
N VAL A 81 12.92 3.58 10.44
CA VAL A 81 11.47 3.72 10.30
C VAL A 81 10.88 4.42 11.53
N ASN A 82 11.24 3.98 12.74
CA ASN A 82 10.78 4.62 13.98
C ASN A 82 11.19 6.10 14.05
N ALA A 83 12.43 6.44 13.67
CA ALA A 83 12.89 7.82 13.65
C ALA A 83 12.11 8.69 12.63
N LEU A 84 11.76 8.13 11.47
CA LEU A 84 10.96 8.80 10.44
C LEU A 84 9.50 8.97 10.88
N GLU A 85 8.92 7.98 11.56
CA GLU A 85 7.58 8.05 12.15
C GLU A 85 7.48 9.13 13.25
N GLU A 86 8.58 9.38 13.96
CA GLU A 86 8.73 10.45 14.96
C GLU A 86 9.10 11.81 14.35
N PHE A 87 9.20 11.91 13.02
CA PHE A 87 9.54 13.13 12.29
C PHE A 87 10.94 13.69 12.63
N GLN A 88 11.90 12.82 12.99
CA GLN A 88 13.27 13.25 13.23
C GLN A 88 13.90 13.76 11.92
N THR A 89 14.49 14.95 11.94
CA THR A 89 15.15 15.53 10.75
C THR A 89 16.60 15.10 10.60
N THR A 90 17.17 14.49 11.64
CA THR A 90 18.53 13.94 11.66
C THR A 90 18.50 12.60 12.39
N ILE A 91 19.00 11.54 11.75
CA ILE A 91 19.02 10.18 12.27
C ILE A 91 20.47 9.73 12.38
N ASP A 92 20.94 9.41 13.58
CA ASP A 92 22.31 8.91 13.80
C ASP A 92 22.38 7.41 13.49
N VAL A 93 23.11 7.06 12.44
CA VAL A 93 23.31 5.69 11.94
C VAL A 93 24.75 5.21 12.09
N SER A 94 25.59 5.96 12.81
CA SER A 94 27.02 5.66 12.97
C SER A 94 27.29 4.27 13.55
N ALA A 95 26.40 3.76 14.41
CA ALA A 95 26.52 2.44 15.02
C ALA A 95 26.34 1.27 14.04
N TYR A 96 25.73 1.50 12.86
CA TYR A 96 25.40 0.46 11.90
C TYR A 96 26.47 0.25 10.81
N HIS A 97 27.56 1.04 10.84
CA HIS A 97 28.74 0.85 9.99
C HIS A 97 28.42 0.78 8.48
N ILE A 98 27.51 1.64 8.02
CA ILE A 98 27.08 1.69 6.63
C ILE A 98 28.17 2.39 5.79
N PRO A 99 28.75 1.74 4.76
CA PRO A 99 29.65 2.42 3.84
C PRO A 99 28.96 3.60 3.17
N LYS A 100 29.64 4.75 3.06
CA LYS A 100 29.03 5.99 2.54
C LYS A 100 28.44 5.84 1.13
N GLU A 101 29.06 5.02 0.28
CA GLU A 101 28.63 4.77 -1.11
C GLU A 101 27.32 3.95 -1.18
N GLU A 102 26.98 3.19 -0.12
CA GLU A 102 25.75 2.38 -0.03
C GLU A 102 24.62 3.13 0.70
N ALA A 103 24.93 4.24 1.38
CA ALA A 103 24.01 4.87 2.31
C ALA A 103 22.72 5.38 1.64
N GLY A 104 22.81 5.85 0.39
CA GLY A 104 21.64 6.25 -0.39
C GLY A 104 20.74 5.07 -0.73
N ASP A 105 21.33 3.98 -1.25
CA ASP A 105 20.62 2.77 -1.65
C ASP A 105 19.90 2.13 -0.47
N VAL A 106 20.59 1.97 0.67
CA VAL A 106 20.01 1.41 1.90
C VAL A 106 18.83 2.24 2.39
N PHE A 107 18.92 3.57 2.34
CA PHE A 107 17.81 4.43 2.74
C PHE A 107 16.60 4.28 1.81
N LEU A 108 16.82 4.14 0.49
CA LEU A 108 15.75 3.96 -0.48
C LEU A 108 15.12 2.56 -0.41
N GLN A 109 15.90 1.52 -0.12
CA GLN A 109 15.40 0.17 0.16
C GLN A 109 14.41 0.21 1.33
N ILE A 110 14.81 0.83 2.45
CA ILE A 110 13.91 1.04 3.61
C ILE A 110 12.69 1.85 3.20
N LEU A 111 12.84 2.95 2.45
CA LEU A 111 11.67 3.77 2.08
C LEU A 111 10.69 3.03 1.15
N ASN A 112 11.20 2.22 0.22
CA ASN A 112 10.36 1.47 -0.72
C ASN A 112 9.73 0.22 -0.10
N ASP A 113 10.36 -0.41 0.91
CA ASP A 113 9.75 -1.50 1.68
C ASP A 113 8.67 -0.99 2.66
N HIS A 114 8.64 0.34 2.94
CA HIS A 114 7.66 1.00 3.81
C HIS A 114 6.81 2.08 3.09
N PRO A 115 5.89 1.70 2.17
CA PRO A 115 5.04 2.64 1.43
C PRO A 115 4.20 3.63 2.28
N SER A 116 3.97 3.30 3.56
CA SER A 116 3.28 4.17 4.52
C SER A 116 4.07 5.44 4.87
N LEU A 117 5.38 5.48 4.57
CA LEU A 117 6.27 6.64 4.72
C LEU A 117 6.21 7.60 3.51
N PHE A 118 5.08 7.66 2.81
CA PHE A 118 4.84 8.54 1.63
C PHE A 118 5.14 10.03 1.86
N PHE A 119 5.28 10.46 3.11
CA PHE A 119 5.54 11.83 3.53
C PHE A 119 7.04 12.16 3.66
N VAL A 120 7.92 11.19 3.45
CA VAL A 120 9.38 11.38 3.39
C VAL A 120 9.78 11.77 1.97
N ASN A 121 10.59 12.83 1.83
CA ASN A 121 11.09 13.28 0.53
C ASN A 121 12.20 12.33 0.03
N GLY A 122 12.18 12.00 -1.25
CA GLY A 122 13.25 11.20 -1.90
C GLY A 122 14.57 11.93 -2.11
N HIS A 123 14.68 13.20 -1.70
CA HIS A 123 15.95 13.93 -1.61
C HIS A 123 16.63 13.65 -0.26
N ILE A 124 17.79 12.98 -0.30
CA ILE A 124 18.48 12.47 0.89
C ILE A 124 19.86 13.13 0.98
N VAL A 125 20.24 13.53 2.19
CA VAL A 125 21.57 14.06 2.49
C VAL A 125 22.13 13.29 3.67
N TRP A 126 23.36 12.79 3.59
CA TRP A 126 24.03 12.15 4.73
C TRP A 126 25.41 12.71 4.98
N ASN A 127 25.83 12.67 6.24
CA ASN A 127 27.20 12.99 6.63
C ASN A 127 27.97 11.68 6.81
N SER A 128 29.22 11.63 6.35
CA SER A 128 30.12 10.51 6.49
C SER A 128 31.42 10.92 7.19
N ASN A 129 32.04 9.99 7.91
CA ASN A 129 33.33 10.20 8.53
C ASN A 129 34.43 10.10 7.46
N ALA A 130 35.17 11.19 7.22
CA ALA A 130 36.18 11.20 6.16
C ALA A 130 37.35 10.22 6.35
N THR A 131 37.56 9.71 7.57
CA THR A 131 38.64 8.76 7.87
C THR A 131 38.20 7.32 7.65
N THR A 132 36.99 6.95 8.11
CA THR A 132 36.50 5.58 8.01
C THR A 132 35.69 5.32 6.75
N GLY A 133 35.16 6.37 6.12
CA GLY A 133 34.27 6.26 4.96
C GLY A 133 32.86 5.74 5.31
N MET A 134 32.48 5.79 6.59
CA MET A 134 31.18 5.31 7.07
C MET A 134 30.19 6.45 7.21
N ALA A 135 28.92 6.19 6.88
CA ALA A 135 27.81 7.10 7.14
C ALA A 135 27.62 7.28 8.65
N MET A 136 27.40 8.52 9.05
CA MET A 136 27.23 8.94 10.43
C MET A 136 25.79 9.36 10.69
N THR A 137 25.23 10.22 9.83
CA THR A 137 23.86 10.71 9.99
C THR A 137 23.13 10.81 8.66
N TYR A 138 21.84 10.46 8.65
CA TYR A 138 20.90 10.89 7.61
C TYR A 138 20.26 12.22 8.00
N ASN A 139 20.12 13.13 7.05
CA ASN A 139 19.38 14.39 7.16
C ASN A 139 18.18 14.33 6.22
N VAL A 140 16.99 14.36 6.80
CA VAL A 140 15.75 14.01 6.12
C VAL A 140 14.85 15.23 5.98
N GLU A 141 14.24 15.37 4.82
CA GLU A 141 13.19 16.36 4.55
C GLU A 141 11.82 15.69 4.44
N TYR A 142 10.80 16.36 4.98
CA TYR A 142 9.42 15.91 4.92
C TYR A 142 8.62 16.75 3.91
N THR A 143 7.60 16.14 3.31
CA THR A 143 6.80 16.77 2.24
C THR A 143 5.90 17.91 2.73
N ASP A 144 5.59 17.96 4.03
CA ASP A 144 4.77 19.00 4.67
C ASP A 144 5.13 19.15 6.16
N THR A 145 4.42 20.00 6.89
CA THR A 145 4.51 20.11 8.35
C THR A 145 3.98 18.86 9.04
N GLU A 146 4.54 18.51 10.20
CA GLU A 146 4.09 17.38 11.04
C GLU A 146 2.57 17.34 11.25
N GLU A 147 1.93 18.47 11.57
CA GLU A 147 0.47 18.54 11.78
C GLU A 147 -0.31 18.13 10.52
N ASN A 148 0.15 18.54 9.34
CA ASN A 148 -0.49 18.15 8.07
C ASN A 148 -0.23 16.68 7.76
N ILE A 149 0.97 16.17 8.03
CA ILE A 149 1.32 14.78 7.77
C ILE A 149 0.52 13.83 8.67
N ARG A 150 0.32 14.16 9.95
CA ARG A 150 -0.55 13.36 10.84
C ARG A 150 -1.96 13.22 10.27
N VAL A 151 -2.52 14.29 9.69
CA VAL A 151 -3.82 14.23 8.99
C VAL A 151 -3.75 13.40 7.72
N GLN A 152 -2.66 13.49 6.95
CA GLN A 152 -2.47 12.68 5.74
C GLN A 152 -2.36 11.18 6.08
N LYS A 153 -1.67 10.81 7.17
CA LYS A 153 -1.60 9.42 7.66
C LYS A 153 -2.98 8.89 8.02
N GLU A 154 -3.79 9.66 8.74
CA GLU A 154 -5.19 9.29 9.03
C GLU A 154 -6.04 9.11 7.76
N ASP A 155 -5.86 10.00 6.77
CA ASP A 155 -6.54 9.89 5.48
C ASP A 155 -6.08 8.64 4.69
N PHE A 156 -4.78 8.34 4.72
CA PHE A 156 -4.15 7.17 4.12
C PHE A 156 -4.69 5.86 4.73
N ASP A 157 -4.65 5.73 6.05
CA ASP A 157 -5.16 4.55 6.76
C ASP A 157 -6.64 4.29 6.47
N ARG A 158 -7.42 5.37 6.34
CA ARG A 158 -8.83 5.29 5.94
C ARG A 158 -9.00 4.80 4.51
N ALA A 159 -8.15 5.22 3.57
CA ALA A 159 -8.22 4.76 2.20
C ALA A 159 -7.78 3.30 2.05
N VAL A 160 -6.76 2.86 2.79
CA VAL A 160 -6.42 1.44 2.92
C VAL A 160 -7.62 0.67 3.47
N SER A 161 -8.29 1.18 4.52
CA SER A 161 -9.47 0.54 5.09
C SER A 161 -10.65 0.42 4.11
N LEU A 162 -10.79 1.34 3.15
CA LEU A 162 -11.79 1.23 2.08
C LEU A 162 -11.45 0.10 1.11
N ALA A 163 -10.17 -0.08 0.76
CA ALA A 163 -9.70 -1.21 -0.03
C ALA A 163 -9.98 -2.54 0.69
N LEU A 164 -9.64 -2.62 1.98
CA LEU A 164 -9.87 -3.82 2.79
C LEU A 164 -11.35 -4.19 2.88
N ALA A 165 -12.26 -3.22 2.79
CA ALA A 165 -13.70 -3.46 2.84
C ALA A 165 -14.22 -4.27 1.62
N TRP A 166 -13.44 -4.40 0.54
CA TRP A 166 -13.72 -5.29 -0.59
C TRP A 166 -13.45 -6.76 -0.29
N THR A 167 -12.76 -7.05 0.82
CA THR A 167 -12.43 -8.42 1.22
C THR A 167 -13.49 -9.04 2.13
N ASP A 168 -13.43 -10.36 2.25
CA ASP A 168 -14.10 -11.13 3.30
C ASP A 168 -13.03 -11.96 4.01
N PRO A 169 -13.03 -12.07 5.36
CA PRO A 169 -12.02 -12.88 6.03
C PRO A 169 -12.13 -14.38 5.70
N ALA A 170 -13.23 -14.83 5.10
CA ALA A 170 -13.36 -16.19 4.55
C ALA A 170 -12.61 -16.40 3.22
N MET A 171 -12.17 -15.33 2.55
CA MET A 171 -11.37 -15.42 1.32
C MET A 171 -9.98 -15.99 1.61
N SER A 172 -9.47 -16.78 0.67
CA SER A 172 -8.05 -17.12 0.57
C SER A 172 -7.18 -15.88 0.28
N ASP A 173 -5.87 -16.00 0.45
CA ASP A 173 -4.95 -14.89 0.15
C ASP A 173 -4.97 -14.50 -1.34
N LEU A 174 -5.12 -15.49 -2.24
CA LEU A 174 -5.35 -15.25 -3.67
C LEU A 174 -6.59 -14.37 -3.92
N GLU A 175 -7.70 -14.73 -3.28
CA GLU A 175 -8.99 -14.05 -3.42
C GLU A 175 -8.95 -12.63 -2.85
N LYS A 176 -8.29 -12.44 -1.70
CA LYS A 176 -8.07 -11.10 -1.13
C LYS A 176 -7.18 -10.25 -2.02
N ALA A 177 -6.09 -10.83 -2.56
CA ALA A 177 -5.19 -10.15 -3.48
C ALA A 177 -5.93 -9.69 -4.75
N LEU A 178 -6.81 -10.52 -5.32
CA LEU A 178 -7.67 -10.16 -6.46
C LEU A 178 -8.65 -9.03 -6.11
N ALA A 179 -9.35 -9.14 -4.97
CA ALA A 179 -10.34 -8.13 -4.57
C ALA A 179 -9.73 -6.74 -4.38
N VAL A 180 -8.54 -6.65 -3.77
CA VAL A 180 -7.86 -5.36 -3.55
C VAL A 180 -7.09 -4.86 -4.78
N HIS A 181 -6.71 -5.77 -5.69
CA HIS A 181 -6.20 -5.42 -7.01
C HIS A 181 -7.28 -4.65 -7.79
N ASP A 182 -8.48 -5.23 -7.88
CA ASP A 182 -9.59 -4.62 -8.62
C ASP A 182 -10.05 -3.32 -7.98
N TYR A 183 -10.07 -3.24 -6.65
CA TYR A 183 -10.31 -1.98 -5.96
C TYR A 183 -9.33 -0.90 -6.42
N LEU A 184 -8.03 -1.21 -6.47
CA LEU A 184 -7.00 -0.24 -6.84
C LEU A 184 -7.16 0.20 -8.31
N VAL A 185 -7.30 -0.76 -9.23
CA VAL A 185 -7.49 -0.49 -10.67
C VAL A 185 -8.75 0.36 -10.92
N LEU A 186 -9.84 0.12 -10.18
CA LEU A 186 -11.08 0.89 -10.35
C LEU A 186 -11.03 2.31 -9.75
N ASN A 187 -10.17 2.54 -8.74
CA ASN A 187 -10.17 3.78 -7.97
C ASN A 187 -8.97 4.69 -8.27
N CYS A 188 -7.94 4.18 -8.94
CA CYS A 188 -6.81 4.96 -9.42
C CYS A 188 -6.91 5.19 -10.93
N GLU A 189 -6.26 6.25 -11.42
CA GLU A 189 -6.09 6.50 -12.86
C GLU A 189 -4.59 6.68 -13.13
N TYR A 190 -4.08 6.06 -14.18
CA TYR A 190 -2.70 6.29 -14.58
C TYR A 190 -2.51 7.76 -14.96
N ASP A 191 -1.43 8.40 -14.50
CA ASP A 191 -1.10 9.81 -14.75
C ASP A 191 -0.61 10.08 -16.18
N TYR A 192 -1.28 9.44 -17.13
CA TYR A 192 -0.99 9.43 -18.56
C TYR A 192 -0.99 10.83 -19.14
N GLU A 193 -1.96 11.67 -18.76
CA GLU A 193 -2.09 13.02 -19.30
C GLU A 193 -0.88 13.90 -18.97
N ARG A 194 -0.43 13.91 -17.70
CA ARG A 194 0.76 14.69 -17.32
C ARG A 194 2.02 14.08 -17.91
N LEU A 195 2.19 12.76 -17.82
CA LEU A 195 3.36 12.09 -18.36
C LEU A 195 3.53 12.36 -19.87
N THR A 196 2.47 12.18 -20.66
CA THR A 196 2.54 12.39 -22.11
C THR A 196 2.63 13.86 -22.54
N SER A 197 2.09 14.80 -21.74
CA SER A 197 2.10 16.22 -22.08
C SER A 197 3.32 16.98 -21.58
N THR A 198 3.93 16.57 -20.45
CA THR A 198 5.08 17.25 -19.83
C THR A 198 6.33 16.39 -19.70
N GLY A 199 6.26 15.09 -20.00
CA GLY A 199 7.39 14.15 -19.85
C GLY A 199 7.75 13.83 -18.40
N THR A 200 6.97 14.33 -17.43
CA THR A 200 7.19 14.20 -15.99
C THR A 200 5.86 14.24 -15.25
N VAL A 201 5.81 13.64 -14.07
CA VAL A 201 4.67 13.69 -13.14
C VAL A 201 5.11 14.28 -11.79
N PRO A 202 4.19 14.77 -10.94
CA PRO A 202 4.57 15.24 -9.60
C PRO A 202 4.99 14.10 -8.68
N ASP A 203 5.85 14.38 -7.70
CA ASP A 203 6.36 13.38 -6.74
C ASP A 203 5.25 12.55 -6.07
N VAL A 204 4.09 13.15 -5.77
CA VAL A 204 2.95 12.43 -5.16
C VAL A 204 2.42 11.29 -6.05
N SER A 205 2.53 11.39 -7.37
CA SER A 205 2.14 10.32 -8.31
C SER A 205 3.01 9.06 -8.18
N HIS A 206 4.16 9.16 -7.52
CA HIS A 206 5.09 8.06 -7.24
C HIS A 206 4.92 7.46 -5.83
N THR A 207 3.80 7.76 -5.17
CA THR A 207 3.54 7.35 -3.79
C THR A 207 2.23 6.58 -3.69
N ALA A 208 2.13 5.72 -2.68
CA ALA A 208 0.86 5.08 -2.32
C ALA A 208 -0.24 6.10 -2.01
N TYR A 209 0.12 7.29 -1.49
CA TYR A 209 -0.82 8.38 -1.23
C TYR A 209 -1.41 8.96 -2.53
N GLY A 210 -0.60 9.12 -3.59
CA GLY A 210 -1.11 9.53 -4.91
C GLY A 210 -2.14 8.55 -5.44
N ALA A 211 -1.85 7.26 -5.35
CA ALA A 211 -2.72 6.20 -5.82
C ALA A 211 -4.02 6.08 -5.01
N LEU A 212 -3.95 6.06 -3.68
CA LEU A 212 -5.09 5.80 -2.79
C LEU A 212 -5.92 7.03 -2.41
N ILE A 213 -5.33 8.24 -2.44
CA ILE A 213 -5.97 9.48 -1.98
C ILE A 213 -6.19 10.47 -3.11
N GLU A 214 -5.17 10.70 -3.95
CA GLU A 214 -5.33 11.57 -5.12
C GLU A 214 -6.02 10.86 -6.28
N ASN A 215 -6.11 9.53 -6.22
CA ASN A 215 -6.68 8.65 -7.25
C ASN A 215 -5.99 8.83 -8.60
N ILE A 216 -4.68 9.14 -8.58
CA ILE A 216 -3.87 9.31 -9.77
C ILE A 216 -2.40 8.99 -9.45
N ALA A 217 -1.79 8.09 -10.21
CA ALA A 217 -0.43 7.63 -9.96
C ALA A 217 0.26 7.12 -11.25
N VAL A 218 1.56 6.87 -11.15
CA VAL A 218 2.30 6.05 -12.13
C VAL A 218 2.73 4.72 -11.48
N CYS A 219 3.45 3.87 -12.23
CA CYS A 219 3.65 2.47 -11.88
C CYS A 219 4.18 2.21 -10.47
N ASP A 220 5.18 2.95 -9.98
CA ASP A 220 5.66 2.79 -8.60
C ASP A 220 4.65 3.27 -7.55
N GLY A 221 3.81 4.25 -7.86
CA GLY A 221 2.69 4.65 -7.01
C GLY A 221 1.61 3.55 -6.88
N TYR A 222 1.28 2.87 -7.97
CA TYR A 222 0.40 1.69 -7.95
C TYR A 222 1.02 0.56 -7.13
N ALA A 223 2.29 0.23 -7.40
CA ALA A 223 2.98 -0.86 -6.72
C ALA A 223 3.09 -0.64 -5.20
N LYS A 224 3.38 0.61 -4.79
CA LYS A 224 3.42 1.03 -3.38
C LYS A 224 2.04 0.98 -2.71
N ALA A 225 0.98 1.40 -3.42
CA ALA A 225 -0.39 1.30 -2.88
C ALA A 225 -0.85 -0.13 -2.70
N TYR A 226 -0.58 -1.00 -3.68
CA TYR A 226 -0.95 -2.40 -3.60
C TYR A 226 -0.20 -3.10 -2.46
N ALA A 227 1.12 -2.89 -2.35
CA ALA A 227 1.93 -3.40 -1.22
C ALA A 227 1.39 -2.93 0.15
N ALA A 228 1.04 -1.64 0.29
CA ALA A 228 0.48 -1.12 1.54
C ALA A 228 -0.85 -1.79 1.95
N ILE A 229 -1.69 -2.14 0.97
CA ILE A 229 -2.95 -2.84 1.24
C ILE A 229 -2.68 -4.31 1.61
N LEU A 230 -1.79 -5.00 0.87
CA LEU A 230 -1.43 -6.39 1.13
C LEU A 230 -0.77 -6.58 2.50
N GLU A 231 0.07 -5.63 2.93
CA GLU A 231 0.67 -5.61 4.26
C GLU A 231 -0.41 -5.67 5.36
N LYS A 232 -1.49 -4.88 5.24
CA LYS A 232 -2.61 -4.93 6.19
C LYS A 232 -3.42 -6.23 6.13
N LEU A 233 -3.39 -6.93 5.01
CA LEU A 233 -3.97 -8.27 4.88
C LEU A 233 -3.04 -9.38 5.40
N GLY A 234 -1.78 -9.06 5.73
CA GLY A 234 -0.77 -10.03 6.12
C GLY A 234 -0.29 -10.90 4.95
N ILE A 235 -0.47 -10.43 3.71
CA ILE A 235 -0.02 -11.11 2.50
C ILE A 235 1.35 -10.54 2.14
N SER A 236 2.38 -11.38 2.12
CA SER A 236 3.74 -10.94 1.78
C SER A 236 3.82 -10.46 0.34
N SER A 237 4.37 -9.28 0.14
CA SER A 237 4.62 -8.70 -1.18
C SER A 237 5.93 -7.94 -1.20
N LYS A 238 6.55 -7.86 -2.38
CA LYS A 238 7.72 -7.01 -2.64
C LYS A 238 7.48 -6.18 -3.88
N ILE A 239 8.01 -4.96 -3.89
CA ILE A 239 8.03 -4.14 -5.10
C ILE A 239 9.28 -4.53 -5.87
N VAL A 240 9.16 -4.71 -7.18
CA VAL A 240 10.28 -4.94 -8.08
C VAL A 240 10.28 -3.87 -9.17
N ALA A 241 11.45 -3.55 -9.69
CA ALA A 241 11.61 -2.54 -10.73
C ALA A 241 12.55 -3.02 -11.83
N SER A 242 12.39 -2.42 -13.01
CA SER A 242 13.25 -2.61 -14.16
C SER A 242 13.66 -1.25 -14.73
N ASP A 243 14.97 -0.99 -14.68
CA ASP A 243 15.56 0.23 -15.21
C ASP A 243 15.39 0.33 -16.72
N SER A 244 15.58 -0.77 -17.45
CA SER A 244 15.44 -0.81 -18.91
C SER A 244 14.01 -0.57 -19.39
N MET A 245 13.01 -0.92 -18.57
CA MET A 245 11.60 -0.69 -18.85
C MET A 245 11.09 0.64 -18.30
N ASN A 246 11.85 1.31 -17.41
CA ASN A 246 11.38 2.45 -16.63
C ASN A 246 10.05 2.14 -15.90
N HIS A 247 10.00 0.98 -15.23
CA HIS A 247 8.77 0.39 -14.71
C HIS A 247 8.96 -0.29 -13.35
N ALA A 248 7.89 -0.32 -12.54
CA ALA A 248 7.83 -1.01 -11.25
C ALA A 248 6.47 -1.68 -11.03
N TRP A 249 6.47 -2.85 -10.42
CA TRP A 249 5.29 -3.67 -10.14
C TRP A 249 5.53 -4.52 -8.88
N ASN A 250 4.64 -5.49 -8.58
CA ASN A 250 4.73 -6.30 -7.37
C ASN A 250 5.07 -7.77 -7.64
N LEU A 251 5.81 -8.37 -6.71
CA LEU A 251 5.77 -9.80 -6.42
C LEU A 251 4.86 -10.03 -5.22
N VAL A 252 4.01 -11.05 -5.27
CA VAL A 252 3.05 -11.40 -4.20
C VAL A 252 3.18 -12.88 -3.87
N SER A 253 3.24 -13.22 -2.58
CA SER A 253 3.32 -14.59 -2.10
C SER A 253 1.93 -15.12 -1.75
N VAL A 254 1.54 -16.21 -2.40
CA VAL A 254 0.28 -16.92 -2.18
C VAL A 254 0.57 -18.41 -2.09
N ASP A 255 0.04 -19.07 -1.07
CA ASP A 255 0.24 -20.51 -0.81
C ASP A 255 1.73 -20.94 -0.82
N GLY A 256 2.61 -20.06 -0.33
CA GLY A 256 4.05 -20.29 -0.24
C GLY A 256 4.81 -20.14 -1.57
N ASN A 257 4.16 -19.66 -2.64
CA ASN A 257 4.79 -19.40 -3.94
C ASN A 257 4.69 -17.91 -4.29
N TRP A 258 5.73 -17.38 -4.94
CA TRP A 258 5.74 -16.00 -5.43
C TRP A 258 5.18 -15.90 -6.86
N TYR A 259 4.48 -14.81 -7.14
CA TYR A 259 3.92 -14.49 -8.45
C TYR A 259 4.03 -12.99 -8.74
N HIS A 260 4.13 -12.63 -10.00
CA HIS A 260 4.06 -11.25 -10.44
C HIS A 260 2.63 -10.74 -10.48
N VAL A 261 2.44 -9.50 -10.05
CA VAL A 261 1.20 -8.74 -10.18
C VAL A 261 1.54 -7.32 -10.65
N ASP A 262 1.01 -6.91 -11.79
CA ASP A 262 1.13 -5.54 -12.30
C ASP A 262 -0.24 -4.87 -12.48
N ALA A 263 -0.70 -4.26 -11.40
CA ALA A 263 -1.94 -3.47 -11.39
C ALA A 263 -1.90 -2.25 -12.34
N THR A 264 -0.71 -1.79 -12.73
CA THR A 264 -0.58 -0.63 -13.62
C THR A 264 -0.91 -1.01 -15.07
N TRP A 265 -0.37 -2.13 -15.54
CA TRP A 265 -0.62 -2.60 -16.92
C TRP A 265 -1.99 -3.27 -17.05
N ASP A 266 -2.57 -3.72 -15.94
CA ASP A 266 -3.97 -4.15 -15.86
C ASP A 266 -4.99 -2.98 -15.81
N ASP A 267 -4.54 -1.75 -15.53
CA ASP A 267 -5.34 -0.53 -15.66
C ASP A 267 -5.30 0.03 -17.11
N PRO A 268 -6.44 0.12 -17.82
CA PRO A 268 -6.47 0.67 -19.18
C PRO A 268 -6.05 2.15 -19.24
N ALA A 269 -5.09 2.50 -20.10
CA ALA A 269 -4.74 3.90 -20.42
C ALA A 269 -5.19 4.28 -21.85
N TRP A 270 -6.00 5.34 -22.08
CA TRP A 270 -6.71 6.20 -21.13
C TRP A 270 -7.65 5.42 -20.21
N ASP A 271 -7.79 5.91 -18.97
CA ASP A 271 -8.68 5.35 -17.96
C ASP A 271 -10.09 5.12 -18.54
N SER A 272 -10.56 3.89 -18.32
CA SER A 272 -11.85 3.38 -18.74
C SER A 272 -12.64 3.02 -17.49
N ILE A 273 -13.34 3.99 -16.90
CA ILE A 273 -13.97 3.83 -15.59
C ILE A 273 -14.77 2.52 -15.47
N GLY A 274 -14.50 1.71 -14.44
CA GLY A 274 -15.19 0.42 -14.26
C GLY A 274 -14.51 -0.80 -14.89
N ARG A 275 -13.51 -0.59 -15.75
CA ARG A 275 -12.81 -1.66 -16.44
C ARG A 275 -11.55 -2.06 -15.65
N ALA A 276 -11.48 -3.31 -15.26
CA ALA A 276 -10.30 -3.91 -14.62
C ALA A 276 -9.90 -5.15 -15.43
N LYS A 277 -8.64 -5.22 -15.85
CA LYS A 277 -8.06 -6.40 -16.50
C LYS A 277 -7.25 -7.21 -15.50
N HIS A 278 -6.81 -8.39 -15.93
CA HIS A 278 -6.03 -9.33 -15.12
C HIS A 278 -5.01 -10.09 -15.97
N SER A 279 -4.54 -9.47 -17.06
CA SER A 279 -3.55 -10.03 -17.96
C SER A 279 -2.19 -10.15 -17.27
N TYR A 280 -1.91 -9.34 -16.25
CA TYR A 280 -0.64 -9.33 -15.52
C TYR A 280 -0.80 -9.76 -14.04
N PHE A 281 -1.86 -10.51 -13.73
CA PHE A 281 -2.17 -10.95 -12.37
C PHE A 281 -1.79 -12.42 -12.12
N MET A 282 -0.92 -12.64 -11.13
CA MET A 282 -0.45 -13.94 -10.65
C MET A 282 0.36 -14.73 -11.69
N LEU A 283 1.29 -14.08 -12.39
CA LEU A 283 2.14 -14.72 -13.40
C LEU A 283 3.45 -15.25 -12.83
N SER A 284 3.94 -16.35 -13.38
CA SER A 284 5.31 -16.84 -13.16
C SER A 284 6.36 -15.95 -13.85
N ASP A 285 7.64 -16.08 -13.46
CA ASP A 285 8.78 -15.44 -14.13
C ASP A 285 8.79 -15.76 -15.64
N THR A 286 8.40 -16.99 -16.01
CA THR A 286 8.36 -17.44 -17.41
C THR A 286 7.21 -16.81 -18.19
N ALA A 287 6.03 -16.67 -17.56
CA ALA A 287 4.88 -16.09 -18.23
C ALA A 287 5.00 -14.57 -18.39
N ILE A 288 5.45 -13.85 -17.36
CA ILE A 288 5.53 -12.39 -17.43
C ILE A 288 6.64 -11.88 -18.37
N SER A 289 7.66 -12.70 -18.63
CA SER A 289 8.73 -12.39 -19.60
C SER A 289 8.49 -12.94 -21.00
N ASP A 290 7.33 -13.55 -21.24
CA ASP A 290 7.02 -14.09 -22.56
C ASP A 290 6.77 -12.97 -23.60
N ALA A 291 6.57 -13.37 -24.85
CA ALA A 291 6.34 -12.43 -25.95
C ALA A 291 4.97 -11.70 -25.90
N ASN A 292 4.09 -12.05 -24.95
CA ASN A 292 2.80 -11.39 -24.76
C ASN A 292 2.85 -10.35 -23.63
N HIS A 293 3.70 -10.57 -22.62
CA HIS A 293 3.79 -9.72 -21.43
C HIS A 293 5.07 -8.87 -21.38
N GLU A 294 6.13 -9.28 -22.07
CA GLU A 294 7.33 -8.48 -22.36
C GLU A 294 8.02 -7.81 -21.14
N HIS A 295 7.85 -8.35 -19.92
CA HIS A 295 8.64 -7.85 -18.79
C HIS A 295 10.06 -8.42 -18.83
N GLU A 296 11.04 -7.58 -18.51
CA GLU A 296 12.45 -7.96 -18.51
C GLU A 296 13.26 -7.10 -17.53
N GLY A 297 14.49 -7.53 -17.21
CA GLY A 297 15.46 -6.69 -16.52
C GLY A 297 15.21 -6.43 -15.02
N TRP A 298 14.28 -7.16 -14.39
CA TRP A 298 14.10 -7.08 -12.94
C TRP A 298 15.20 -7.83 -12.18
N VAL A 299 15.46 -7.38 -10.96
CA VAL A 299 16.34 -8.07 -10.00
C VAL A 299 15.53 -8.31 -8.73
N SER A 300 15.52 -9.55 -8.25
CA SER A 300 14.85 -9.91 -7.00
C SER A 300 15.53 -11.12 -6.37
N GLU A 301 15.50 -11.18 -5.04
CA GLU A 301 15.90 -12.36 -4.26
C GLU A 301 14.83 -13.46 -4.29
N TYR A 302 13.63 -13.11 -4.75
CA TYR A 302 12.46 -13.98 -4.82
C TYR A 302 12.26 -14.50 -6.24
N THR A 303 11.89 -15.77 -6.38
CA THR A 303 11.66 -16.43 -7.67
C THR A 303 10.20 -16.80 -7.82
N ALA A 304 9.55 -16.31 -8.88
CA ALA A 304 8.18 -16.67 -9.23
C ALA A 304 8.16 -17.92 -10.11
N GLY A 305 8.62 -19.05 -9.56
CA GLY A 305 8.84 -20.29 -10.31
C GLY A 305 7.59 -21.15 -10.56
N SER A 306 6.44 -20.80 -9.97
CA SER A 306 5.22 -21.59 -10.06
C SER A 306 4.33 -21.12 -11.20
N SER A 307 3.93 -22.01 -12.09
CA SER A 307 3.04 -21.71 -13.24
C SER A 307 1.57 -21.99 -12.98
N SER A 308 1.17 -22.20 -11.72
CA SER A 308 -0.19 -22.58 -11.31
C SER A 308 -1.29 -21.67 -11.90
N TYR A 309 -0.98 -20.40 -12.12
CA TYR A 309 -1.94 -19.37 -12.47
C TYR A 309 -1.68 -18.70 -13.84
N ASP A 310 -0.63 -19.10 -14.57
CA ASP A 310 -0.25 -18.51 -15.86
C ASP A 310 -1.36 -18.54 -16.93
N ASN A 311 -2.30 -19.48 -16.81
CA ASN A 311 -3.44 -19.64 -17.72
C ASN A 311 -4.78 -19.52 -16.99
N ALA A 312 -4.80 -18.81 -15.87
CA ALA A 312 -6.02 -18.66 -15.09
C ALA A 312 -7.07 -17.84 -15.83
N PHE A 313 -8.34 -18.20 -15.63
CA PHE A 313 -9.46 -17.70 -16.44
C PHE A 313 -9.71 -16.19 -16.31
N TRP A 314 -9.25 -15.56 -15.22
CA TRP A 314 -9.39 -14.11 -15.01
C TRP A 314 -8.65 -13.29 -16.06
N SER A 315 -7.60 -13.83 -16.68
CA SER A 315 -6.87 -13.18 -17.78
C SER A 315 -7.77 -12.80 -18.97
N GLU A 316 -8.92 -13.47 -19.13
CA GLU A 316 -9.93 -13.19 -20.17
C GLU A 316 -11.07 -12.27 -19.68
N ILE A 317 -11.03 -11.85 -18.42
CA ILE A 317 -12.07 -11.04 -17.77
C ILE A 317 -11.66 -9.57 -17.72
N ASP A 318 -12.59 -8.72 -18.16
CA ASP A 318 -12.38 -7.28 -18.40
C ASP A 318 -13.34 -6.44 -17.54
N SER A 319 -13.61 -6.91 -16.33
CA SER A 319 -14.47 -6.30 -15.32
C SER A 319 -13.98 -6.72 -13.94
N ALA A 320 -14.25 -5.91 -12.92
CA ALA A 320 -13.96 -6.30 -11.56
C ALA A 320 -14.71 -7.56 -11.10
N PHE A 321 -14.05 -8.33 -10.26
CA PHE A 321 -14.59 -9.44 -9.48
C PHE A 321 -15.15 -8.91 -8.17
N CYS A 322 -16.48 -8.92 -8.04
CA CYS A 322 -17.16 -8.49 -6.82
C CYS A 322 -17.58 -9.70 -5.99
N TYR A 323 -17.24 -9.70 -4.71
CA TYR A 323 -17.68 -10.73 -3.77
C TYR A 323 -18.87 -10.26 -2.93
N GLN A 324 -19.92 -11.05 -2.90
CA GLN A 324 -21.10 -10.80 -2.08
C GLN A 324 -21.68 -12.12 -1.57
N GLN A 325 -21.82 -12.21 -0.25
CA GLN A 325 -22.53 -13.31 0.42
C GLN A 325 -22.06 -14.71 -0.01
N GLY A 326 -20.74 -14.95 0.00
CA GLY A 326 -20.18 -16.26 -0.32
C GLY A 326 -20.04 -16.54 -1.82
N ASN A 327 -20.24 -15.55 -2.69
CA ASN A 327 -20.17 -15.74 -4.13
C ASN A 327 -19.43 -14.61 -4.83
N TRP A 328 -18.64 -14.97 -5.82
CA TRP A 328 -18.00 -14.09 -6.79
C TRP A 328 -18.96 -13.77 -7.94
N TYR A 329 -18.91 -12.52 -8.40
CA TYR A 329 -19.64 -12.02 -9.56
C TYR A 329 -18.68 -11.26 -10.46
N TYR A 330 -18.78 -11.49 -11.76
CA TYR A 330 -17.96 -10.83 -12.80
C TYR A 330 -18.70 -10.88 -14.13
N SER A 331 -18.32 -10.04 -15.09
CA SER A 331 -18.87 -10.12 -16.44
C SER A 331 -17.98 -11.00 -17.32
N LYS A 332 -18.61 -11.83 -18.15
CA LYS A 332 -17.94 -12.70 -19.11
C LYS A 332 -18.54 -12.49 -20.48
N TYR A 333 -17.69 -12.14 -21.43
CA TYR A 333 -18.09 -12.00 -22.82
C TYR A 333 -18.17 -13.38 -23.49
N ASN A 334 -19.26 -13.66 -24.21
CA ASN A 334 -19.42 -14.90 -24.98
C ASN A 334 -19.29 -14.64 -26.47
N ALA A 335 -18.58 -15.53 -27.17
CA ALA A 335 -18.60 -15.59 -28.62
C ALA A 335 -20.04 -15.71 -29.14
N GLY A 336 -20.52 -14.69 -29.86
CA GLY A 336 -21.91 -14.60 -30.31
C GLY A 336 -22.70 -13.39 -29.79
N SER A 337 -21.99 -12.30 -29.40
CA SER A 337 -22.56 -10.98 -29.08
C SER A 337 -23.51 -10.92 -27.88
N SER A 338 -23.24 -11.73 -26.86
CA SER A 338 -23.83 -11.59 -25.53
C SER A 338 -22.77 -11.43 -24.46
N THR A 339 -23.11 -10.71 -23.39
CA THR A 339 -22.29 -10.62 -22.18
C THR A 339 -23.10 -11.17 -21.02
N ASN A 340 -22.53 -12.11 -20.28
CA ASN A 340 -23.15 -12.67 -19.10
C ASN A 340 -22.58 -12.02 -17.84
N LEU A 341 -23.45 -11.79 -16.88
CA LEU A 341 -23.05 -11.65 -15.48
C LEU A 341 -22.99 -13.07 -14.91
N MET A 342 -21.80 -13.47 -14.47
CA MET A 342 -21.51 -14.77 -13.92
C MET A 342 -21.60 -14.74 -12.40
N LYS A 343 -21.85 -15.89 -11.80
CA LYS A 343 -21.83 -16.14 -10.36
C LYS A 343 -21.03 -17.40 -10.08
N LYS A 344 -20.11 -17.35 -9.13
CA LYS A 344 -19.25 -18.46 -8.73
C LYS A 344 -19.16 -18.60 -7.20
N PRO A 345 -19.47 -19.76 -6.59
CA PRO A 345 -19.34 -19.92 -5.14
C PRO A 345 -17.88 -20.04 -4.68
N GLU A 346 -17.01 -20.58 -5.53
CA GLU A 346 -15.57 -20.71 -5.28
C GLU A 346 -14.80 -20.18 -6.49
N LEU A 347 -13.82 -19.28 -6.30
CA LEU A 347 -13.12 -18.62 -7.41
C LEU A 347 -12.43 -19.62 -8.35
N LEU A 348 -11.75 -20.63 -7.79
CA LEU A 348 -11.06 -21.69 -8.53
C LEU A 348 -11.91 -22.95 -8.74
N GLY A 349 -13.17 -22.95 -8.28
CA GLY A 349 -14.08 -24.08 -8.43
C GLY A 349 -14.52 -24.30 -9.88
N THR A 350 -15.25 -25.38 -10.13
CA THR A 350 -15.84 -25.68 -11.45
C THR A 350 -17.29 -25.21 -11.58
N GLU A 351 -17.96 -24.96 -10.45
CA GLU A 351 -19.34 -24.48 -10.43
C GLU A 351 -19.41 -23.01 -10.87
N GLU A 352 -20.24 -22.71 -11.86
CA GLU A 352 -20.47 -21.35 -12.37
C GLU A 352 -21.92 -21.25 -12.89
N ALA A 353 -22.58 -20.12 -12.65
CA ALA A 353 -23.94 -19.88 -13.09
C ALA A 353 -24.08 -18.51 -13.77
N VAL A 354 -24.93 -18.44 -14.80
CA VAL A 354 -25.32 -17.16 -15.42
C VAL A 354 -26.48 -16.57 -14.63
N VAL A 355 -26.29 -15.39 -14.04
CA VAL A 355 -27.34 -14.67 -13.31
C VAL A 355 -28.06 -13.63 -14.17
N TYR A 356 -27.40 -13.14 -15.21
CA TYR A 356 -27.99 -12.21 -16.17
C TYR A 356 -27.29 -12.33 -17.52
N THR A 357 -28.05 -12.21 -18.60
CA THR A 357 -27.52 -12.15 -19.96
C THR A 357 -27.94 -10.85 -20.61
N GLU A 358 -26.97 -10.04 -21.00
CA GLU A 358 -27.20 -8.93 -21.91
C GLU A 358 -27.06 -9.41 -23.35
N ASN A 359 -28.19 -9.40 -24.07
CA ASN A 359 -28.23 -9.76 -25.48
C ASN A 359 -27.99 -8.54 -26.37
N GLY A 360 -26.92 -8.56 -27.16
CA GLY A 360 -26.71 -7.65 -28.27
C GLY A 360 -25.35 -6.98 -28.29
N THR A 361 -24.99 -6.50 -29.48
CA THR A 361 -23.75 -5.78 -29.75
C THR A 361 -23.82 -4.33 -29.30
N TRP A 362 -22.68 -3.76 -28.92
CA TRP A 362 -22.52 -2.32 -28.86
C TRP A 362 -22.19 -1.79 -30.26
N ASN A 363 -23.15 -1.17 -30.97
CA ASN A 363 -22.91 -0.51 -32.26
C ASN A 363 -22.05 -1.31 -33.26
N ASN A 364 -22.38 -2.60 -33.45
CA ASN A 364 -21.68 -3.60 -34.28
C ASN A 364 -20.40 -4.20 -33.69
N TYR A 365 -19.96 -3.76 -32.51
CA TYR A 365 -18.92 -4.43 -31.74
C TYR A 365 -19.53 -5.61 -31.00
N LEU A 366 -18.91 -6.78 -31.13
CA LEU A 366 -19.34 -8.01 -30.48
C LEU A 366 -18.95 -7.95 -28.98
N MET A 367 -19.56 -7.05 -28.22
CA MET A 367 -19.43 -6.90 -26.76
C MET A 367 -20.49 -5.91 -26.28
N SER A 368 -20.82 -5.92 -24.99
CA SER A 368 -21.77 -4.97 -24.40
C SER A 368 -21.13 -3.93 -23.45
N GLY A 369 -19.92 -4.19 -22.94
CA GLY A 369 -19.24 -3.30 -21.98
C GLY A 369 -19.90 -3.31 -20.60
N MET A 370 -20.20 -4.49 -20.07
CA MET A 370 -20.78 -4.68 -18.73
C MET A 370 -19.67 -4.66 -17.69
N TYR A 371 -19.69 -3.64 -16.85
CA TYR A 371 -18.74 -3.43 -15.75
C TYR A 371 -19.46 -3.54 -14.42
N LEU A 372 -18.74 -4.04 -13.42
CA LEU A 372 -19.26 -4.27 -12.07
C LEU A 372 -18.52 -3.38 -11.09
N ASP A 373 -19.19 -3.05 -10.00
CA ASP A 373 -18.58 -2.37 -8.86
C ASP A 373 -19.30 -2.77 -7.57
N LEU A 374 -18.57 -2.81 -6.46
CA LEU A 374 -19.04 -3.16 -5.13
C LEU A 374 -19.17 -1.90 -4.27
N GLU A 375 -20.33 -1.70 -3.66
CA GLU A 375 -20.50 -0.75 -2.54
C GLU A 375 -20.39 -1.54 -1.22
N PRO A 376 -19.18 -1.69 -0.66
CA PRO A 376 -18.95 -2.56 0.50
C PRO A 376 -19.70 -2.08 1.73
N ALA A 377 -20.05 -0.79 1.82
CA ALA A 377 -20.80 -0.27 2.96
C ALA A 377 -22.22 -0.82 3.08
N LYS A 378 -22.78 -1.23 1.94
CA LYS A 378 -24.14 -1.77 1.83
C LYS A 378 -24.14 -3.26 1.47
N ASP A 379 -22.98 -3.84 1.15
CA ASP A 379 -22.87 -5.19 0.59
C ASP A 379 -23.71 -5.31 -0.69
N GLU A 380 -23.58 -4.32 -1.59
CA GLU A 380 -24.39 -4.19 -2.81
C GLU A 380 -23.50 -4.17 -4.06
N ILE A 381 -23.78 -5.07 -5.00
CA ILE A 381 -23.12 -5.09 -6.31
C ILE A 381 -23.98 -4.35 -7.31
N TYR A 382 -23.36 -3.42 -8.03
CA TYR A 382 -23.96 -2.71 -9.15
C TYR A 382 -23.27 -3.10 -10.45
N PHE A 383 -23.99 -3.01 -11.55
CA PHE A 383 -23.43 -3.21 -12.88
C PHE A 383 -24.19 -2.42 -13.93
N ASN A 384 -23.53 -2.04 -15.02
CA ASN A 384 -24.22 -1.44 -16.16
C ASN A 384 -24.64 -2.50 -17.19
N THR A 385 -25.71 -2.21 -17.91
CA THR A 385 -25.95 -2.73 -19.26
C THR A 385 -25.59 -1.63 -20.26
N ARG A 386 -25.80 -1.86 -21.56
CA ARG A 386 -25.69 -0.80 -22.58
C ARG A 386 -26.65 0.37 -22.36
N THR A 387 -27.73 0.18 -21.61
CA THR A 387 -28.82 1.17 -21.49
C THR A 387 -29.28 1.48 -20.07
N ASP A 388 -28.90 0.66 -19.08
CA ASP A 388 -29.35 0.78 -17.70
C ASP A 388 -28.16 0.65 -16.75
N ILE A 389 -28.34 1.13 -15.53
CA ILE A 389 -27.53 0.73 -14.37
C ILE A 389 -28.42 -0.09 -13.46
N ARG A 390 -27.94 -1.26 -13.07
CA ARG A 390 -28.67 -2.28 -12.32
C ARG A 390 -27.93 -2.65 -11.04
N LYS A 391 -28.64 -3.36 -10.17
CA LYS A 391 -28.15 -3.84 -8.88
C LYS A 391 -28.57 -5.30 -8.67
N ILE A 392 -27.70 -6.06 -8.02
CA ILE A 392 -28.03 -7.38 -7.47
C ILE A 392 -28.57 -7.18 -6.05
N GLU A 393 -29.84 -7.51 -5.83
CA GLU A 393 -30.48 -7.46 -4.52
C GLU A 393 -30.01 -8.64 -3.65
N ALA A 394 -30.21 -8.52 -2.33
CA ALA A 394 -29.74 -9.53 -1.38
C ALA A 394 -30.38 -10.93 -1.56
N ASP A 395 -31.53 -11.02 -2.24
CA ASP A 395 -32.19 -12.27 -2.61
C ASP A 395 -31.74 -12.82 -3.98
N GLY A 396 -30.76 -12.16 -4.61
CA GLY A 396 -30.23 -12.48 -5.94
C GLY A 396 -31.07 -11.94 -7.09
N THR A 397 -32.17 -11.22 -6.83
CA THR A 397 -32.94 -10.58 -7.91
C THR A 397 -32.22 -9.35 -8.47
N ILE A 398 -32.48 -9.03 -9.73
CA ILE A 398 -31.83 -7.90 -10.42
C ILE A 398 -32.84 -6.80 -10.67
N THR A 399 -32.52 -5.60 -10.20
CA THR A 399 -33.37 -4.41 -10.32
C THR A 399 -32.68 -3.30 -11.11
N THR A 400 -33.45 -2.52 -11.87
CA THR A 400 -32.94 -1.31 -12.53
C THR A 400 -32.93 -0.17 -11.52
N VAL A 401 -31.76 0.42 -11.30
CA VAL A 401 -31.55 1.55 -10.37
C VAL A 401 -31.69 2.88 -11.11
N TYR A 402 -31.14 2.95 -12.32
CA TYR A 402 -31.12 4.17 -13.11
C TYR A 402 -31.08 3.86 -14.61
N GLN A 403 -31.72 4.71 -15.41
CA GLN A 403 -31.69 4.63 -16.87
C GLN A 403 -31.16 5.97 -17.41
N PRO A 404 -29.91 6.01 -17.89
CA PRO A 404 -29.38 7.20 -18.56
C PRO A 404 -30.22 7.62 -19.77
N GLU A 405 -30.34 8.92 -20.01
CA GLU A 405 -30.79 9.41 -21.32
C GLU A 405 -29.66 9.18 -22.33
N LEU A 406 -29.95 8.41 -23.39
CA LEU A 406 -28.97 8.01 -24.39
C LEU A 406 -29.13 8.85 -25.66
N PRO A 407 -28.14 9.70 -26.02
CA PRO A 407 -28.08 10.31 -27.33
C PRO A 407 -28.02 9.25 -28.45
N ALA A 408 -28.47 9.62 -29.66
CA ALA A 408 -28.48 8.70 -30.79
C ALA A 408 -27.09 8.10 -31.06
N GLY A 409 -27.01 6.77 -31.01
CA GLY A 409 -25.76 6.02 -31.23
C GLY A 409 -24.82 5.98 -30.03
N GLN A 410 -25.16 6.55 -28.87
CA GLN A 410 -24.37 6.40 -27.65
C GLN A 410 -24.98 5.36 -26.71
N LEU A 411 -24.14 4.48 -26.18
CA LEU A 411 -24.48 3.50 -25.15
C LEU A 411 -23.59 3.71 -23.93
N THR A 412 -23.99 3.15 -22.79
CA THR A 412 -23.13 3.15 -21.60
C THR A 412 -21.92 2.26 -21.86
N PHE A 413 -20.73 2.84 -21.69
CA PHE A 413 -19.47 2.12 -21.68
C PHE A 413 -18.53 2.77 -20.67
N GLY A 414 -18.48 2.14 -19.51
CA GLY A 414 -17.77 2.61 -18.34
C GLY A 414 -18.75 2.91 -17.22
N PHE A 415 -18.52 2.30 -16.06
CA PHE A 415 -19.40 2.36 -14.91
C PHE A 415 -18.66 2.07 -13.60
N THR A 416 -18.84 2.92 -12.59
CA THR A 416 -18.31 2.72 -11.23
C THR A 416 -19.24 3.40 -10.21
N VAL A 417 -19.14 3.00 -8.95
CA VAL A 417 -19.84 3.58 -7.81
C VAL A 417 -18.85 4.38 -6.98
N ARG A 418 -19.16 5.65 -6.72
CA ARG A 418 -18.33 6.53 -5.88
C ARG A 418 -19.16 7.08 -4.72
N GLY A 419 -19.16 6.34 -3.62
CA GLY A 419 -19.99 6.62 -2.44
C GLY A 419 -21.48 6.63 -2.80
N SER A 420 -22.15 7.77 -2.66
CA SER A 420 -23.59 7.88 -2.95
C SER A 420 -23.94 8.26 -4.39
N SER A 421 -23.00 8.09 -5.32
CA SER A 421 -23.15 8.46 -6.72
C SER A 421 -22.78 7.32 -7.66
N LEU A 422 -23.62 7.09 -8.67
CA LEU A 422 -23.32 6.24 -9.82
C LEU A 422 -22.57 7.08 -10.85
N CYS A 423 -21.39 6.64 -11.26
CA CYS A 423 -20.58 7.29 -12.29
C CYS A 423 -20.60 6.43 -13.55
N TYR A 424 -20.82 7.04 -14.71
CA TYR A 424 -20.90 6.32 -15.98
C TYR A 424 -20.44 7.19 -17.14
N ALA A 425 -19.99 6.54 -18.22
CA ALA A 425 -19.59 7.20 -19.45
C ALA A 425 -20.46 6.72 -20.62
N LEU A 426 -20.80 7.64 -21.52
CA LEU A 426 -21.58 7.34 -22.73
C LEU A 426 -20.68 7.46 -23.96
N GLN A 427 -20.70 6.45 -24.82
CA GLN A 427 -19.81 6.38 -25.97
C GLN A 427 -20.48 5.75 -27.20
N ALA A 428 -19.99 6.16 -28.37
CA ALA A 428 -20.45 5.62 -29.65
C ALA A 428 -19.67 4.37 -30.10
N ASN A 429 -18.45 4.16 -29.61
CA ASN A 429 -17.64 2.98 -29.90
C ASN A 429 -16.63 2.70 -28.75
N PRO A 430 -16.12 1.46 -28.61
CA PRO A 430 -15.19 1.05 -27.55
C PRO A 430 -13.79 1.64 -27.63
N ASN A 431 -13.39 2.19 -28.77
CA ASN A 431 -12.02 2.64 -28.96
C ASN A 431 -11.83 4.01 -28.30
N LEU A 432 -11.10 4.03 -27.18
CA LEU A 432 -10.76 5.25 -26.45
C LEU A 432 -9.63 5.99 -27.18
N ASN A 433 -9.94 7.20 -27.67
CA ASN A 433 -8.95 8.11 -28.24
C ASN A 433 -8.59 9.26 -27.27
N GLY A 434 -9.08 9.20 -26.02
CA GLY A 434 -8.99 10.26 -25.02
C GLY A 434 -9.74 9.89 -23.74
N LYS A 435 -9.58 10.73 -22.71
CA LYS A 435 -10.26 10.58 -21.42
C LYS A 435 -11.79 10.58 -21.57
N GLN A 436 -12.46 9.68 -20.87
CA GLN A 436 -13.92 9.58 -20.89
C GLN A 436 -14.60 10.79 -20.22
N GLU A 437 -15.73 11.24 -20.77
CA GLU A 437 -16.57 12.24 -20.11
C GLU A 437 -17.51 11.55 -19.11
N ILE A 438 -17.22 11.72 -17.82
CA ILE A 438 -17.95 11.05 -16.75
C ILE A 438 -19.21 11.83 -16.36
N GLN A 439 -20.35 11.15 -16.46
CA GLN A 439 -21.64 11.59 -15.94
C GLN A 439 -21.85 11.02 -14.53
N THR A 440 -22.73 11.65 -13.74
CA THR A 440 -22.97 11.25 -12.35
C THR A 440 -24.45 11.32 -12.02
N TYR A 441 -24.96 10.29 -11.34
CA TYR A 441 -26.31 10.22 -10.81
C TYR A 441 -26.28 9.90 -9.32
N ASP A 442 -26.81 10.79 -8.48
CA ASP A 442 -26.85 10.60 -7.03
C ASP A 442 -27.99 9.66 -6.64
N ILE A 443 -27.68 8.54 -5.99
CA ILE A 443 -28.67 7.54 -5.52
C ILE A 443 -29.28 7.90 -4.16
N THR A 444 -28.89 9.03 -3.56
CA THR A 444 -29.47 9.55 -2.30
C THR A 444 -29.89 11.00 -2.42
N GLU A 445 -31.03 11.38 -1.82
CA GLU A 445 -31.48 12.78 -1.78
C GLU A 445 -30.63 13.62 -0.81
N GLY A 446 -29.47 14.12 -1.29
CA GLY A 446 -28.99 15.46 -0.96
C GLY A 446 -28.45 15.72 0.46
N THR A 447 -27.67 14.82 1.03
CA THR A 447 -26.79 15.15 2.17
C THR A 447 -25.35 14.76 1.87
N SER A 448 -24.47 15.76 1.77
CA SER A 448 -23.03 15.54 1.95
C SER A 448 -22.84 15.04 3.38
N LEU A 449 -22.42 13.79 3.48
CA LEU A 449 -22.07 13.15 4.73
C LEU A 449 -20.74 13.72 5.24
N GLN A 450 -20.56 13.74 6.55
CA GLN A 450 -19.28 14.08 7.18
C GLN A 450 -18.46 12.82 7.41
N THR A 451 -17.15 12.91 7.39
CA THR A 451 -16.27 11.79 7.74
C THR A 451 -16.20 11.64 9.26
N ILE A 452 -16.24 10.41 9.74
CA ILE A 452 -15.98 10.06 11.15
C ILE A 452 -14.46 10.03 11.35
N THR A 453 -13.95 10.58 12.44
CA THR A 453 -12.51 10.63 12.77
C THR A 453 -12.27 10.11 14.18
N GLY A 454 -11.06 9.64 14.45
CA GLY A 454 -10.62 9.22 15.78
C GLY A 454 -11.20 7.88 16.25
N ILE A 455 -11.65 7.03 15.32
CA ILE A 455 -12.04 5.65 15.62
C ILE A 455 -10.79 4.77 15.53
N THR A 456 -10.59 3.91 16.52
CA THR A 456 -9.48 2.95 16.54
C THR A 456 -9.94 1.64 17.17
N ALA A 457 -9.22 0.56 16.90
CA ALA A 457 -9.32 -0.71 17.64
C ALA A 457 -7.90 -1.22 17.88
N GLU A 458 -7.60 -1.61 19.11
CA GLU A 458 -6.28 -2.17 19.46
C GLU A 458 -6.20 -3.62 19.03
N GLU A 459 -5.05 -4.02 18.47
CA GLU A 459 -4.76 -5.42 18.22
C GLU A 459 -4.68 -6.20 19.54
N ILE A 460 -5.10 -7.46 19.50
CA ILE A 460 -5.04 -8.35 20.65
C ILE A 460 -3.99 -9.42 20.35
N ASP A 461 -2.93 -9.49 21.15
CA ASP A 461 -2.01 -10.63 21.18
C ASP A 461 -2.04 -11.25 22.58
N THR A 462 -2.51 -12.48 22.66
CA THR A 462 -2.67 -13.20 23.91
C THR A 462 -2.37 -14.68 23.74
N VAL A 463 -2.31 -15.41 24.85
CA VAL A 463 -2.18 -16.87 24.87
C VAL A 463 -3.55 -17.45 25.20
N TYR A 464 -3.87 -18.60 24.62
CA TYR A 464 -5.11 -19.31 24.89
C TYR A 464 -5.29 -19.55 26.41
N ASP A 465 -6.42 -19.10 26.96
CA ASP A 465 -6.79 -19.24 28.37
C ASP A 465 -8.22 -19.81 28.54
N GLY A 466 -8.86 -20.21 27.43
CA GLY A 466 -10.23 -20.72 27.41
C GLY A 466 -11.32 -19.64 27.39
N ASP A 467 -10.98 -18.35 27.51
CA ASP A 467 -11.94 -17.25 27.48
C ASP A 467 -12.01 -16.59 26.10
N ALA A 468 -13.24 -16.29 25.65
CA ALA A 468 -13.45 -15.57 24.40
C ALA A 468 -12.95 -14.11 24.50
N LYS A 469 -12.24 -13.66 23.46
CA LYS A 469 -11.73 -12.29 23.34
C LYS A 469 -12.77 -11.37 22.70
N GLN A 470 -12.75 -10.11 23.10
CA GLN A 470 -13.67 -9.08 22.62
C GLN A 470 -12.85 -7.89 22.10
N ILE A 471 -13.22 -7.42 20.93
CA ILE A 471 -12.65 -6.23 20.30
C ILE A 471 -13.29 -4.99 20.92
N THR A 472 -12.45 -4.04 21.31
CA THR A 472 -12.91 -2.73 21.77
C THR A 472 -12.68 -1.69 20.67
N VAL A 473 -13.75 -1.10 20.17
CA VAL A 473 -13.70 0.02 19.22
C VAL A 473 -13.78 1.33 20.01
N ALA A 474 -12.67 2.06 20.06
CA ALA A 474 -12.56 3.35 20.75
C ALA A 474 -12.99 4.52 19.84
N GLY A 475 -13.28 5.68 20.47
CA GLY A 475 -13.66 6.91 19.75
C GLY A 475 -15.13 7.01 19.33
N THR A 476 -15.94 5.99 19.62
CA THR A 476 -17.38 6.01 19.39
C THR A 476 -18.09 6.99 20.34
N ILE A 477 -19.19 7.57 19.90
CA ILE A 477 -20.06 8.44 20.71
C ILE A 477 -21.44 7.82 20.90
N GLU A 478 -22.22 8.37 21.84
CA GLU A 478 -23.61 7.93 22.06
C GLU A 478 -24.42 8.03 20.77
N GLY A 479 -25.04 6.91 20.37
CA GLY A 479 -25.83 6.78 19.14
C GLY A 479 -25.08 6.17 17.96
N ASP A 480 -23.77 5.95 18.05
CA ASP A 480 -23.03 5.19 17.05
C ASP A 480 -23.46 3.72 17.06
N ILE A 481 -23.56 3.11 15.88
CA ILE A 481 -23.82 1.68 15.70
C ILE A 481 -22.52 1.03 15.22
N VAL A 482 -21.97 0.13 16.02
CA VAL A 482 -20.80 -0.68 15.65
C VAL A 482 -21.27 -2.04 15.18
N THR A 483 -20.77 -2.49 14.03
CA THR A 483 -21.01 -3.83 13.49
C THR A 483 -19.69 -4.48 13.07
N TYR A 484 -19.60 -5.79 13.17
CA TYR A 484 -18.41 -6.61 12.96
C TYR A 484 -18.67 -7.62 11.83
N LYS A 485 -17.64 -7.92 11.05
CA LYS A 485 -17.66 -8.93 9.99
C LYS A 485 -16.42 -9.81 10.15
N PHE A 486 -16.68 -11.08 10.48
CA PHE A 486 -15.67 -12.15 10.47
C PHE A 486 -15.89 -13.11 9.31
N LYS A 487 -17.16 -13.44 9.01
CA LYS A 487 -17.56 -14.22 7.85
C LYS A 487 -18.90 -13.71 7.33
N GLY A 488 -19.00 -13.42 6.03
CA GLY A 488 -20.27 -13.03 5.42
C GLY A 488 -20.69 -11.59 5.73
N LYS A 489 -21.78 -11.38 6.49
CA LYS A 489 -22.39 -10.06 6.66
C LYS A 489 -21.89 -9.34 7.92
N TYR A 490 -22.04 -8.01 7.94
CA TYR A 490 -21.82 -7.20 9.13
C TYR A 490 -22.95 -7.41 10.15
N GLU A 491 -22.60 -7.75 11.39
CA GLU A 491 -23.53 -8.01 12.49
C GLU A 491 -23.17 -7.18 13.74
N GLN A 492 -24.13 -6.83 14.60
CA GLN A 492 -23.82 -6.10 15.84
C GLN A 492 -23.12 -6.97 16.89
N GLN A 493 -23.34 -8.28 16.82
CA GLN A 493 -22.70 -9.23 17.70
C GLN A 493 -21.27 -9.50 17.23
N GLN A 494 -20.32 -9.52 18.16
CA GLN A 494 -18.94 -9.86 17.85
C GLN A 494 -18.80 -11.36 17.54
N PRO A 495 -17.87 -11.74 16.64
CA PRO A 495 -17.52 -13.14 16.45
C PRO A 495 -16.98 -13.76 17.74
N GLU A 496 -17.15 -15.07 17.90
CA GLU A 496 -16.57 -15.80 19.03
C GLU A 496 -15.07 -16.03 18.79
N LEU A 497 -14.22 -15.23 19.44
CA LEU A 497 -12.76 -15.29 19.31
C LEU A 497 -12.16 -16.06 20.48
N LYS A 498 -12.25 -17.39 20.45
CA LYS A 498 -11.87 -18.23 21.60
C LYS A 498 -10.60 -19.06 21.37
N ASN A 499 -10.51 -19.71 20.22
CA ASN A 499 -9.45 -20.68 19.97
C ASN A 499 -8.17 -20.01 19.49
N ALA A 500 -7.03 -20.67 19.66
CA ALA A 500 -5.77 -20.23 19.09
C ALA A 500 -5.86 -20.12 17.55
N GLY A 501 -5.27 -19.07 17.03
CA GLY A 501 -5.35 -18.67 15.63
C GLY A 501 -5.12 -17.17 15.47
N ILE A 502 -5.03 -16.75 14.21
CA ILE A 502 -4.99 -15.34 13.81
C ILE A 502 -6.33 -15.01 13.17
N TYR A 503 -7.03 -14.02 13.71
CA TYR A 503 -8.33 -13.57 13.24
C TYR A 503 -8.22 -12.14 12.72
N GLN A 504 -8.74 -11.90 11.52
CA GLN A 504 -8.93 -10.56 10.97
C GLN A 504 -10.42 -10.21 11.02
N ILE A 505 -10.76 -9.20 11.80
CA ILE A 505 -12.14 -8.75 11.95
C ILE A 505 -12.30 -7.36 11.35
N LEU A 506 -13.19 -7.23 10.37
CA LEU A 506 -13.60 -5.92 9.89
C LEU A 506 -14.66 -5.37 10.83
N TYR A 507 -14.59 -4.09 11.17
CA TYR A 507 -15.62 -3.39 11.91
C TYR A 507 -16.06 -2.13 11.16
N ARG A 508 -17.34 -1.79 11.33
CA ARG A 508 -17.97 -0.63 10.73
C ARG A 508 -18.64 0.19 11.82
N VAL A 509 -18.35 1.49 11.85
CA VAL A 509 -19.05 2.45 12.70
C VAL A 509 -19.97 3.31 11.84
N ALA A 510 -21.27 3.21 12.10
CA ALA A 510 -22.29 4.03 11.45
C ALA A 510 -22.76 5.14 12.40
N ARG A 511 -22.74 6.38 11.92
CA ARG A 511 -23.17 7.58 12.67
C ARG A 511 -24.13 8.40 11.82
N GLU A 512 -25.25 8.83 12.40
CA GLU A 512 -26.28 9.56 11.66
C GLU A 512 -25.73 10.84 11.01
N GLY A 513 -25.83 10.95 9.69
CA GLY A 513 -25.34 12.09 8.92
C GLY A 513 -23.84 12.06 8.59
N TYR A 514 -23.17 10.93 8.84
CA TYR A 514 -21.77 10.69 8.53
C TYR A 514 -21.61 9.50 7.57
N GLU A 515 -20.47 9.46 6.88
CA GLU A 515 -20.03 8.30 6.12
C GLU A 515 -19.66 7.19 7.11
N ASN A 516 -19.86 5.94 6.70
CA ASN A 516 -19.43 4.81 7.52
C ASN A 516 -17.90 4.85 7.65
N TYR A 517 -17.42 4.61 8.86
CA TYR A 517 -16.01 4.33 9.10
C TYR A 517 -15.81 2.82 9.04
N PHE A 518 -14.79 2.37 8.31
CA PHE A 518 -14.34 0.98 8.29
C PHE A 518 -12.98 0.90 8.94
N GLY A 519 -12.77 -0.14 9.72
CA GLY A 519 -11.45 -0.52 10.18
C GLY A 519 -11.32 -2.04 10.21
N ILE A 520 -10.08 -2.48 10.37
CA ILE A 520 -9.72 -3.88 10.55
C ILE A 520 -8.99 -3.99 11.87
N VAL A 521 -9.16 -5.12 12.55
CA VAL A 521 -8.37 -5.45 13.74
C VAL A 521 -7.88 -6.88 13.65
N LYS A 522 -6.61 -7.08 14.00
CA LYS A 522 -5.98 -8.38 14.12
C LYS A 522 -6.09 -8.87 15.56
N VAL A 523 -6.53 -10.11 15.73
CA VAL A 523 -6.57 -10.81 17.02
C VAL A 523 -5.76 -12.08 16.89
N THR A 524 -4.64 -12.15 17.60
CA THR A 524 -3.74 -13.29 17.68
C THR A 524 -3.95 -13.97 19.02
N ILE A 525 -4.45 -15.21 18.99
CA ILE A 525 -4.52 -16.09 20.15
C ILE A 525 -3.46 -17.17 19.93
N ARG A 526 -2.36 -17.09 20.65
CA ARG A 526 -1.27 -18.09 20.60
C ARG A 526 -1.68 -19.34 21.32
N LYS A 527 -1.13 -20.48 20.89
CA LYS A 527 -1.31 -21.74 21.61
C LYS A 527 -0.75 -21.61 23.03
N ALA A 528 -1.46 -22.18 23.99
CA ALA A 528 -0.96 -22.32 25.35
C ALA A 528 0.12 -23.39 25.41
N LYS A 529 1.09 -23.20 26.31
CA LYS A 529 2.03 -24.27 26.64
C LYS A 529 1.25 -25.44 27.22
N THR A 530 1.51 -26.62 26.69
CA THR A 530 0.96 -27.86 27.22
C THR A 530 1.60 -28.18 28.56
N GLU A 531 0.78 -28.47 29.57
CA GLU A 531 1.28 -29.02 30.83
C GLU A 531 2.04 -30.32 30.55
N THR A 532 3.12 -30.57 31.30
CA THR A 532 3.91 -31.79 31.14
C THR A 532 3.00 -33.01 31.27
N PRO A 533 2.91 -33.88 30.25
CA PRO A 533 2.00 -35.00 30.30
C PRO A 533 2.45 -36.01 31.36
N ASP A 534 1.51 -36.73 31.95
CA ASP A 534 1.81 -37.78 32.92
C ASP A 534 2.55 -38.94 32.24
N LEU A 535 3.86 -39.05 32.48
CA LEU A 535 4.70 -40.08 31.86
C LEU A 535 4.54 -41.46 32.51
N SER A 536 3.77 -41.59 33.60
CA SER A 536 3.52 -42.88 34.25
C SER A 536 2.83 -43.88 33.31
N VAL A 537 2.10 -43.39 32.31
CA VAL A 537 1.46 -44.19 31.24
C VAL A 537 2.46 -44.89 30.30
N MET A 538 3.75 -44.53 30.36
CA MET A 538 4.83 -45.08 29.54
C MET A 538 5.88 -45.85 30.35
N ALA A 539 5.59 -46.24 31.59
CA ALA A 539 6.57 -46.84 32.50
C ALA A 539 7.10 -48.24 32.09
N ASP A 540 6.46 -48.94 31.15
CA ASP A 540 6.74 -50.36 30.82
C ASP A 540 6.93 -50.64 29.32
N LEU A 541 7.41 -49.67 28.54
CA LEU A 541 7.63 -49.86 27.10
C LEU A 541 8.68 -50.94 26.82
N LYS A 542 8.35 -51.93 25.99
CA LYS A 542 9.19 -53.09 25.67
C LYS A 542 9.32 -53.31 24.17
N GLY A 543 10.53 -53.58 23.72
CA GLY A 543 10.84 -53.85 22.31
C GLY A 543 11.83 -55.00 22.15
N TYR A 544 12.05 -55.40 20.89
CA TYR A 544 12.95 -56.50 20.55
C TYR A 544 14.05 -56.05 19.59
N SER A 545 15.30 -56.48 19.81
CA SER A 545 16.41 -56.21 18.90
C SER A 545 16.10 -56.70 17.47
N GLY A 546 16.29 -55.85 16.47
CA GLY A 546 15.96 -56.09 15.06
C GLY A 546 14.66 -55.44 14.60
N ASN A 547 13.72 -55.16 15.51
CA ASN A 547 12.46 -54.48 15.23
C ASN A 547 12.63 -52.96 15.08
N LEU A 548 11.67 -52.33 14.40
CA LEU A 548 11.58 -50.86 14.35
C LEU A 548 10.94 -50.34 15.64
N LEU A 549 11.38 -49.17 16.09
CA LEU A 549 10.82 -48.47 17.25
C LEU A 549 9.31 -48.21 17.08
N SER A 550 8.86 -47.91 15.86
CA SER A 550 7.44 -47.71 15.53
C SER A 550 6.54 -48.93 15.76
N GLN A 551 7.11 -50.11 16.00
CA GLN A 551 6.34 -51.33 16.32
C GLN A 551 5.97 -51.41 17.81
N ILE A 552 6.48 -50.51 18.66
CA ILE A 552 6.03 -50.35 20.04
C ILE A 552 4.86 -49.37 20.05
N GLU A 553 3.67 -49.85 20.38
CA GLU A 553 2.47 -49.01 20.49
C GLU A 553 2.63 -48.02 21.65
N LEU A 554 2.29 -46.76 21.39
CA LEU A 554 2.29 -45.69 22.38
C LEU A 554 0.86 -45.36 22.83
N PRO A 555 0.67 -44.85 24.06
CA PRO A 555 -0.62 -44.33 24.51
C PRO A 555 -1.15 -43.21 23.60
N GLU A 556 -2.47 -42.99 23.64
CA GLU A 556 -3.13 -41.93 22.87
C GLU A 556 -2.49 -40.55 23.13
N GLY A 557 -2.30 -39.78 22.05
CA GLY A 557 -1.62 -38.48 22.08
C GLY A 557 -0.09 -38.55 21.95
N PHE A 558 0.54 -39.72 22.07
CA PHE A 558 1.99 -39.86 21.90
C PHE A 558 2.39 -40.45 20.54
N SER A 559 3.53 -40.02 20.01
CA SER A 559 4.12 -40.55 18.78
C SER A 559 5.65 -40.60 18.87
N TRP A 560 6.26 -41.62 18.25
CA TRP A 560 7.72 -41.74 18.17
C TRP A 560 8.28 -40.70 17.20
N GLU A 561 9.26 -39.90 17.63
CA GLU A 561 9.91 -38.91 16.75
C GLU A 561 10.79 -39.56 15.69
N ASN A 562 11.34 -40.74 16.00
CA ASN A 562 12.14 -41.52 15.06
C ASN A 562 11.74 -43.00 15.05
N GLY A 563 10.48 -43.26 14.68
CA GLY A 563 9.93 -44.62 14.61
C GLY A 563 10.68 -45.57 13.67
N THR A 564 11.53 -45.07 12.77
CA THR A 564 12.32 -45.89 11.84
C THR A 564 13.62 -46.47 12.42
N VAL A 565 13.97 -46.09 13.66
CA VAL A 565 15.15 -46.64 14.34
C VAL A 565 14.97 -48.13 14.57
N LYS A 566 15.96 -48.93 14.17
CA LYS A 566 16.04 -50.33 14.55
C LYS A 566 16.63 -50.46 15.95
N LEU A 567 15.91 -51.13 16.84
CA LEU A 567 16.41 -51.50 18.16
C LEU A 567 17.56 -52.50 17.99
N LYS A 568 18.68 -52.30 18.68
CA LYS A 568 19.86 -53.18 18.57
C LYS A 568 20.32 -53.66 19.94
N GLU A 569 20.80 -52.74 20.76
CA GLU A 569 21.42 -53.10 22.05
C GLU A 569 20.38 -53.68 23.02
N VAL A 570 20.78 -54.59 23.91
CA VAL A 570 19.90 -55.18 24.93
C VAL A 570 20.03 -54.36 26.21
N GLY A 571 18.91 -54.08 26.88
CA GLY A 571 18.89 -53.27 28.10
C GLY A 571 17.94 -52.08 27.99
N GLU A 572 18.00 -51.18 28.98
CA GLU A 572 17.26 -49.92 28.99
C GLU A 572 17.91 -48.94 28.00
N GLN A 573 17.09 -48.38 27.12
CA GLN A 573 17.50 -47.38 26.14
C GLN A 573 16.50 -46.22 26.14
N THR A 574 17.05 -45.01 26.14
CA THR A 574 16.27 -43.78 26.04
C THR A 574 15.91 -43.47 24.58
N PHE A 575 14.63 -43.23 24.32
CA PHE A 575 14.12 -42.74 23.05
C PHE A 575 13.24 -41.50 23.26
N TYR A 576 12.85 -40.83 22.18
CA TYR A 576 12.09 -39.58 22.23
C TYR A 576 10.71 -39.73 21.60
N VAL A 577 9.71 -39.23 22.31
CA VAL A 577 8.32 -39.12 21.84
C VAL A 577 7.90 -37.65 21.77
N SER A 578 6.96 -37.35 20.88
CA SER A 578 6.19 -36.11 20.92
C SER A 578 4.80 -36.39 21.51
N TYR A 579 4.28 -35.45 22.29
CA TYR A 579 2.93 -35.45 22.84
C TYR A 579 2.08 -34.36 22.20
N VAL A 580 1.01 -34.79 21.53
CA VAL A 580 -0.04 -33.95 20.98
C VAL A 580 -1.18 -33.94 22.01
N PRO A 581 -1.47 -32.79 22.66
CA PRO A 581 -2.57 -32.70 23.62
C PRO A 581 -3.92 -32.95 22.92
N GLY A 582 -4.93 -33.36 23.68
CA GLY A 582 -6.29 -33.63 23.15
C GLY A 582 -6.96 -32.44 22.46
N ASP A 583 -6.43 -31.23 22.64
CA ASP A 583 -6.80 -30.01 21.92
C ASP A 583 -5.56 -29.39 21.25
N PRO A 584 -5.10 -29.94 20.11
CA PRO A 584 -3.91 -29.45 19.43
C PRO A 584 -4.13 -28.12 18.71
N GLN A 585 -5.38 -27.66 18.59
CA GLN A 585 -5.68 -26.33 18.09
C GLN A 585 -5.17 -25.30 19.09
N ASN A 586 -5.47 -25.50 20.38
CA ASN A 586 -5.23 -24.51 21.42
C ASN A 586 -3.94 -24.70 22.22
N TYR A 587 -3.32 -25.87 22.16
CA TYR A 587 -2.13 -26.20 22.95
C TYR A 587 -0.96 -26.67 22.09
N GLU A 588 0.26 -26.30 22.49
CA GLU A 588 1.50 -26.64 21.78
C GLU A 588 1.81 -28.15 21.85
N THR A 589 2.37 -28.72 20.78
CA THR A 589 2.90 -30.08 20.84
C THR A 589 4.21 -30.08 21.64
N VAL A 590 4.30 -30.95 22.66
CA VAL A 590 5.53 -31.12 23.43
C VAL A 590 6.39 -32.14 22.71
N SER A 591 7.55 -31.74 22.21
CA SER A 591 8.49 -32.63 21.52
C SER A 591 9.66 -33.00 22.43
N HIS A 592 10.41 -34.02 22.04
CA HIS A 592 11.64 -34.51 22.68
C HIS A 592 11.44 -34.96 24.12
N ILE A 593 10.31 -35.60 24.42
CA ILE A 593 10.07 -36.21 25.72
C ILE A 593 10.85 -37.52 25.79
N ALA A 594 11.82 -37.60 26.69
CA ALA A 594 12.60 -38.82 26.90
C ALA A 594 11.77 -39.91 27.58
N VAL A 595 11.77 -41.12 27.01
CA VAL A 595 11.13 -42.32 27.55
C VAL A 595 12.09 -43.51 27.49
N GLU A 596 12.02 -44.38 28.49
CA GLU A 596 12.84 -45.59 28.56
C GLU A 596 12.12 -46.76 27.89
N VAL A 597 12.83 -47.47 27.01
CA VAL A 597 12.37 -48.71 26.39
C VAL A 597 13.30 -49.84 26.81
N THR A 598 12.74 -50.88 27.42
CA THR A 598 13.50 -52.10 27.70
C THR A 598 13.56 -52.94 26.43
N VAL A 599 14.75 -53.08 25.85
CA VAL A 599 14.99 -53.88 24.66
C VAL A 599 15.50 -55.27 25.04
N ALA A 600 14.80 -56.31 24.62
CA ALA A 600 15.21 -57.69 24.78
C ALA A 600 15.64 -58.30 23.44
N CYS A 601 16.53 -59.30 23.45
CA CYS A 601 16.77 -60.10 22.26
C CYS A 601 15.71 -61.22 22.18
N PRO A 602 14.91 -61.32 21.10
CA PRO A 602 13.90 -62.38 20.96
C PRO A 602 14.51 -63.79 20.81
N GLY A 603 15.83 -63.85 20.61
CA GLY A 603 16.67 -65.03 20.53
C GLY A 603 17.99 -64.66 19.85
N HIS A 604 19.14 -65.10 20.37
CA HIS A 604 20.42 -64.75 19.78
C HIS A 604 20.65 -65.50 18.46
N ASN A 605 20.99 -64.77 17.40
CA ASN A 605 21.41 -65.32 16.10
C ASN A 605 22.88 -64.95 15.86
N TYR A 606 23.80 -65.84 16.24
CA TYR A 606 25.23 -65.55 16.24
C TYR A 606 25.89 -65.76 14.88
N THR A 607 26.69 -64.79 14.45
CA THR A 607 27.70 -64.95 13.41
C THR A 607 29.07 -65.15 14.05
N GLU A 608 29.83 -66.10 13.54
CA GLU A 608 31.12 -66.49 14.11
C GLU A 608 32.26 -65.76 13.40
N ASN A 609 33.06 -64.99 14.15
CA ASN A 609 34.28 -64.37 13.64
C ASN A 609 35.51 -65.00 14.30
N VAL A 610 36.39 -65.60 13.50
CA VAL A 610 37.60 -66.25 14.00
C VAL A 610 38.65 -65.19 14.33
N ILE A 611 38.96 -65.03 15.61
CA ILE A 611 39.99 -64.09 16.10
C ILE A 611 41.35 -64.75 16.25
N LYS A 612 41.38 -66.09 16.30
CA LYS A 612 42.59 -66.89 16.29
C LYS A 612 42.32 -68.18 15.55
N GLU A 613 42.95 -68.35 14.38
CA GLU A 613 42.80 -69.55 13.57
C GLU A 613 43.26 -70.80 14.34
N PRO A 614 42.48 -71.90 14.32
CA PRO A 614 42.94 -73.18 14.84
C PRO A 614 44.11 -73.71 14.00
N THR A 615 45.12 -74.27 14.66
CA THR A 615 46.24 -74.95 13.99
C THR A 615 46.20 -76.44 14.31
N THR A 616 47.03 -77.25 13.65
CA THR A 616 47.19 -78.68 13.98
C THR A 616 47.69 -78.91 15.42
N THR A 617 48.21 -77.87 16.11
CA THR A 617 48.78 -77.96 17.46
C THR A 617 48.05 -77.12 18.52
N GLN A 618 47.32 -76.05 18.16
CA GLN A 618 46.59 -75.18 19.09
C GLN A 618 45.14 -74.97 18.66
N GLN A 619 44.21 -74.97 19.64
CA GLN A 619 42.81 -74.60 19.40
C GLN A 619 42.71 -73.15 18.93
N GLY A 620 41.76 -72.88 18.05
CA GLY A 620 41.41 -71.53 17.63
C GLY A 620 40.44 -70.88 18.62
N GLN A 621 40.22 -69.58 18.47
CA GLN A 621 39.20 -68.84 19.18
C GLN A 621 38.37 -68.05 18.19
N SER A 622 37.07 -68.11 18.37
CA SER A 622 36.11 -67.28 17.65
C SER A 622 35.26 -66.50 18.65
N ILE A 623 34.79 -65.34 18.21
CA ILE A 623 33.76 -64.58 18.90
C ILE A 623 32.47 -64.78 18.10
N LEU A 624 31.46 -65.32 18.76
CA LEU A 624 30.08 -65.37 18.29
C LEU A 624 29.43 -64.02 18.56
N THR A 625 29.09 -63.25 17.54
CA THR A 625 28.40 -61.96 17.67
C THR A 625 26.97 -62.08 17.19
N CYS A 626 25.98 -61.77 18.03
CA CYS A 626 24.57 -61.83 17.63
C CYS A 626 24.30 -60.74 16.58
N SER A 627 23.89 -61.13 15.38
CA SER A 627 23.62 -60.20 14.27
C SER A 627 22.44 -59.26 14.53
N LEU A 628 21.60 -59.57 15.52
CA LEU A 628 20.43 -58.78 15.91
C LEU A 628 20.73 -57.78 17.03
N CYS A 629 21.54 -58.18 18.03
CA CYS A 629 21.73 -57.39 19.25
C CYS A 629 23.17 -57.05 19.62
N GLY A 630 24.15 -57.52 18.85
CA GLY A 630 25.57 -57.25 19.11
C GLY A 630 26.17 -58.00 20.31
N HIS A 631 25.37 -58.75 21.09
CA HIS A 631 25.88 -59.60 22.17
C HIS A 631 26.97 -60.54 21.67
N THR A 632 28.09 -60.64 22.40
CA THR A 632 29.22 -61.49 22.04
C THR A 632 29.40 -62.65 23.01
N GLU A 633 29.74 -63.83 22.49
CA GLU A 633 30.11 -65.01 23.28
C GLU A 633 31.40 -65.61 22.73
N ASN A 634 32.33 -65.99 23.61
CA ASN A 634 33.58 -66.61 23.18
C ASN A 634 33.37 -68.10 22.92
N LYS A 635 33.73 -68.56 21.73
CA LYS A 635 33.69 -69.97 21.34
C LYS A 635 35.10 -70.47 21.02
N THR A 636 35.41 -71.67 21.49
CA THR A 636 36.70 -72.31 21.25
C THR A 636 36.58 -73.20 20.01
N LEU A 637 37.48 -73.03 19.04
CA LEU A 637 37.50 -73.83 17.81
C LEU A 637 38.44 -75.04 17.94
N PRO A 638 38.02 -76.24 17.48
CA PRO A 638 38.86 -77.43 17.50
C PRO A 638 40.04 -77.32 16.52
N LYS A 639 41.09 -78.12 16.74
CA LYS A 639 42.33 -78.14 15.93
C LYS A 639 42.06 -78.71 14.53
N LEU A 640 42.81 -78.24 13.52
CA LEU A 640 42.69 -78.72 12.14
C LEU A 640 43.42 -80.06 11.93
N GLU A 641 42.88 -80.96 11.08
CA GLU A 641 43.52 -82.23 10.69
C GLU A 641 44.34 -82.08 9.39
N SER A 642 45.34 -82.95 9.20
CA SER A 642 46.46 -82.74 8.27
C SER A 642 46.45 -83.66 7.03
N ASP A 643 46.31 -83.06 5.86
CA ASP A 643 46.37 -83.67 4.53
C ASP A 643 47.10 -82.63 3.65
N GLY A 644 48.11 -82.86 2.81
CA GLY A 644 48.55 -84.04 2.08
C GLY A 644 48.71 -83.65 0.59
N THR A 645 49.89 -83.11 0.20
CA THR A 645 50.37 -82.87 -1.19
C THR A 645 49.63 -81.75 -1.99
N GLY A 646 50.20 -80.92 -2.87
CA GLY A 646 51.55 -80.72 -3.40
C GLY A 646 51.46 -79.82 -4.66
N THR A 647 52.42 -78.89 -4.83
CA THR A 647 52.86 -78.20 -6.08
C THR A 647 51.87 -77.26 -6.82
N GLY A 648 52.20 -76.04 -7.25
CA GLY A 648 53.43 -75.24 -7.26
C GLY A 648 53.25 -73.92 -8.04
N GLY A 649 54.20 -72.99 -7.91
CA GLY A 649 54.40 -71.79 -8.77
C GLY A 649 53.76 -70.49 -8.26
N ASN A 650 54.44 -69.59 -7.50
CA ASN A 650 55.46 -68.61 -7.93
C ASN A 650 54.86 -67.59 -8.93
N THR A 651 54.86 -66.25 -8.82
CA THR A 651 55.55 -65.16 -8.11
C THR A 651 54.60 -63.93 -8.29
N GLY A 652 54.34 -63.04 -7.33
CA GLY A 652 55.23 -61.98 -6.87
C GLY A 652 54.91 -60.63 -7.56
N GLY A 653 54.67 -59.58 -6.78
CA GLY A 653 54.92 -58.19 -7.20
C GLY A 653 53.78 -57.18 -7.10
N SER A 654 53.77 -56.44 -5.99
CA SER A 654 53.13 -55.12 -5.82
C SER A 654 53.64 -54.09 -6.83
N GLY A 655 52.79 -53.14 -7.25
CA GLY A 655 53.20 -52.03 -8.10
C GLY A 655 52.17 -50.90 -8.18
N SER A 656 52.52 -49.78 -7.55
CA SER A 656 51.86 -48.48 -7.57
C SER A 656 52.06 -47.74 -8.90
N SER A 657 51.09 -46.86 -9.22
CA SER A 657 51.20 -45.55 -9.92
C SER A 657 51.78 -45.42 -11.34
N GLY A 658 51.13 -44.55 -12.13
CA GLY A 658 51.69 -43.87 -13.31
C GLY A 658 50.60 -43.58 -14.36
N ASN A 659 49.95 -42.41 -14.42
CA ASN A 659 50.41 -41.05 -14.78
C ASN A 659 50.31 -40.73 -16.30
N THR A 660 50.20 -39.43 -16.57
CA THR A 660 50.40 -38.65 -17.81
C THR A 660 49.14 -38.44 -18.66
N GLY A 661 48.79 -37.23 -19.11
CA GLY A 661 49.37 -35.88 -19.14
C GLY A 661 48.51 -35.09 -20.15
N GLY A 662 48.48 -33.76 -20.32
CA GLY A 662 49.07 -32.53 -19.79
C GLY A 662 48.24 -31.37 -20.42
N SER A 663 47.98 -30.26 -19.73
CA SER A 663 48.67 -28.95 -19.85
C SER A 663 48.66 -28.34 -21.27
N GLY A 664 48.32 -27.07 -21.56
CA GLY A 664 48.02 -25.84 -20.80
C GLY A 664 47.29 -24.84 -21.73
N SER A 665 46.53 -23.85 -21.23
CA SER A 665 46.93 -22.47 -20.82
C SER A 665 47.71 -21.73 -21.93
N SER A 666 47.47 -20.49 -22.36
CA SER A 666 46.91 -19.22 -21.84
C SER A 666 46.78 -18.29 -23.08
N GLY A 667 45.95 -17.25 -23.22
CA GLY A 667 45.76 -16.07 -22.37
C GLY A 667 46.01 -14.77 -23.17
N ASN A 668 44.94 -13.95 -23.26
CA ASN A 668 44.88 -12.49 -23.06
C ASN A 668 45.13 -11.39 -24.13
N THR A 669 44.24 -10.37 -24.00
CA THR A 669 44.29 -8.90 -24.25
C THR A 669 44.36 -8.27 -25.65
N GLY A 670 43.45 -7.32 -25.92
CA GLY A 670 43.82 -5.89 -25.98
C GLY A 670 43.47 -5.06 -27.24
N ASP A 671 42.33 -4.37 -27.20
CA ASP A 671 42.05 -2.94 -27.47
C ASP A 671 42.19 -2.22 -28.86
N SER A 672 41.13 -1.42 -29.11
CA SER A 672 40.84 -0.15 -29.83
C SER A 672 41.25 0.20 -31.28
N GLY A 673 40.25 0.74 -32.02
CA GLY A 673 40.39 1.97 -32.83
C GLY A 673 39.66 2.02 -34.19
N GLY A 674 38.70 2.95 -34.35
CA GLY A 674 38.25 3.41 -35.69
C GLY A 674 36.87 4.08 -35.73
N GLY A 675 36.83 5.41 -35.60
CA GLY A 675 35.61 6.22 -35.63
C GLY A 675 35.22 6.83 -36.97
N GLY A 676 34.06 7.49 -36.98
CA GLY A 676 33.63 8.42 -38.02
C GLY A 676 32.40 9.20 -37.56
N SER A 677 32.41 10.53 -37.70
CA SER A 677 31.24 11.38 -38.01
C SER A 677 31.62 12.86 -38.11
N ASN A 678 30.79 13.56 -38.88
CA ASN A 678 31.01 14.80 -39.61
C ASN A 678 30.64 16.07 -38.79
N GLY A 679 31.30 17.19 -39.06
CA GLY A 679 31.03 18.50 -38.43
C GLY A 679 30.29 19.48 -39.33
N GLY A 680 29.41 20.29 -38.74
CA GLY A 680 28.70 21.42 -39.34
C GLY A 680 28.38 22.49 -38.30
N THR A 681 28.54 23.76 -38.67
CA THR A 681 28.82 24.95 -37.84
C THR A 681 27.61 25.86 -37.54
N GLY A 682 27.72 26.67 -36.48
CA GLY A 682 26.99 27.95 -36.23
C GLY A 682 26.15 27.92 -34.94
N ASP A 683 25.97 28.96 -34.12
CA ASP A 683 26.40 30.36 -34.05
C ASP A 683 26.05 30.84 -32.62
N SER A 684 26.77 31.83 -32.09
CA SER A 684 26.70 32.32 -30.71
C SER A 684 25.65 33.43 -30.56
N GLY A 685 24.73 33.29 -29.61
CA GLY A 685 23.71 34.29 -29.26
C GLY A 685 23.62 34.56 -27.75
N ASP A 686 24.09 35.75 -27.38
CA ASP A 686 23.96 36.54 -26.14
C ASP A 686 22.93 36.09 -25.08
N THR A 687 23.41 35.91 -23.84
CA THR A 687 22.65 35.44 -22.67
C THR A 687 22.16 36.61 -21.81
N GLY A 688 20.95 37.10 -22.09
CA GLY A 688 20.21 37.90 -21.13
C GLY A 688 19.81 37.05 -19.93
N THR A 689 20.33 37.38 -18.74
CA THR A 689 19.99 36.67 -17.49
C THR A 689 18.47 36.76 -17.25
N PRO A 690 17.75 35.64 -17.04
CA PRO A 690 16.30 35.66 -16.90
C PRO A 690 15.89 36.43 -15.62
N GLN A 691 15.03 37.44 -15.79
CA GLN A 691 14.51 38.27 -14.70
C GLN A 691 13.20 37.69 -14.14
N ASN A 692 13.00 37.75 -12.82
CA ASN A 692 11.75 37.33 -12.19
C ASN A 692 10.57 38.17 -12.71
N PRO A 693 9.40 37.56 -12.97
CA PRO A 693 8.24 38.29 -13.46
C PRO A 693 7.65 39.21 -12.38
N GLU A 694 6.92 40.23 -12.82
CA GLU A 694 6.24 41.16 -11.93
C GLU A 694 5.12 40.48 -11.14
N LYS A 695 4.81 41.01 -9.94
CA LYS A 695 3.70 40.58 -9.10
C LYS A 695 2.34 40.76 -9.80
N VAL A 696 1.49 39.75 -9.70
CA VAL A 696 0.10 39.77 -10.19
C VAL A 696 -0.71 40.94 -9.60
N SER A 697 -1.33 41.76 -10.44
CA SER A 697 -2.20 42.88 -10.00
C SER A 697 -3.69 42.53 -10.13
N SER A 698 -4.58 43.37 -9.57
CA SER A 698 -6.04 43.33 -9.80
C SER A 698 -6.76 42.00 -9.54
N LEU A 699 -6.25 41.16 -8.61
CA LEU A 699 -6.89 39.91 -8.22
C LEU A 699 -8.28 40.15 -7.61
N LYS A 700 -9.30 39.54 -8.19
CA LYS A 700 -10.70 39.68 -7.76
C LYS A 700 -11.50 38.38 -7.93
N VAL A 701 -12.58 38.25 -7.18
CA VAL A 701 -13.61 37.23 -7.39
C VAL A 701 -14.57 37.73 -8.47
N THR A 702 -14.73 36.99 -9.57
CA THR A 702 -15.70 37.31 -10.62
C THR A 702 -17.01 36.58 -10.44
N LYS A 703 -16.99 35.38 -9.85
CA LYS A 703 -18.20 34.59 -9.57
C LYS A 703 -18.03 33.76 -8.30
N ALA A 704 -19.07 33.73 -7.47
CA ALA A 704 -19.11 32.90 -6.27
C ALA A 704 -20.41 32.09 -6.26
N ASN A 705 -20.28 30.77 -6.32
CA ASN A 705 -21.39 29.82 -6.23
C ASN A 705 -21.28 29.03 -4.92
N ALA A 706 -22.22 28.12 -4.67
CA ALA A 706 -22.21 27.27 -3.49
C ALA A 706 -21.02 26.29 -3.49
N ASN A 707 -20.56 25.85 -4.66
CA ASN A 707 -19.50 24.86 -4.81
C ASN A 707 -18.29 25.35 -5.62
N SER A 708 -18.22 26.65 -5.94
CA SER A 708 -17.13 27.16 -6.76
C SER A 708 -16.82 28.64 -6.52
N LEU A 709 -15.56 29.00 -6.75
CA LEU A 709 -15.07 30.38 -6.77
C LEU A 709 -14.30 30.62 -8.07
N GLN A 710 -14.70 31.65 -8.81
CA GLN A 710 -13.98 32.10 -9.99
C GLN A 710 -13.19 33.36 -9.68
N PHE A 711 -11.91 33.33 -10.00
CA PHE A 711 -10.97 34.42 -9.82
C PHE A 711 -10.47 34.94 -11.17
N SER A 712 -10.14 36.23 -11.22
CA SER A 712 -9.43 36.84 -12.35
C SER A 712 -8.40 37.84 -11.84
N TRP A 713 -7.33 38.05 -12.60
CA TRP A 713 -6.26 38.99 -12.27
C TRP A 713 -5.69 39.70 -13.50
N GLY A 714 -4.85 40.71 -13.28
CA GLY A 714 -4.14 41.43 -14.32
C GLY A 714 -3.05 40.56 -14.95
N THR A 715 -2.92 40.61 -16.27
CA THR A 715 -1.93 39.83 -17.02
C THR A 715 -0.53 40.40 -16.82
N VAL A 716 0.44 39.52 -16.55
CA VAL A 716 1.88 39.81 -16.51
C VAL A 716 2.48 39.29 -17.82
N LYS A 717 3.20 40.16 -18.55
CA LYS A 717 3.72 39.86 -19.90
C LYS A 717 4.68 38.67 -19.85
N GLY A 718 4.42 37.65 -20.68
CA GLY A 718 5.26 36.45 -20.81
C GLY A 718 5.19 35.48 -19.63
N ALA A 719 4.34 35.73 -18.63
CA ALA A 719 4.26 34.89 -17.43
C ALA A 719 3.05 33.94 -17.45
N SER A 720 3.24 32.77 -16.84
CA SER A 720 2.19 31.86 -16.39
C SER A 720 1.88 32.12 -14.91
N TYR A 721 0.85 31.47 -14.36
CA TYR A 721 0.40 31.73 -12.99
C TYR A 721 0.22 30.44 -12.20
N ARG A 722 0.68 30.46 -10.94
CA ARG A 722 0.35 29.48 -9.91
C ARG A 722 -0.71 30.07 -8.99
N LEU A 723 -1.85 29.40 -8.86
CA LEU A 723 -2.94 29.75 -7.95
C LEU A 723 -3.05 28.68 -6.87
N VAL A 724 -2.92 29.07 -5.61
CA VAL A 724 -3.10 28.19 -4.45
C VAL A 724 -4.29 28.67 -3.63
N LEU A 725 -5.28 27.81 -3.45
CA LEU A 725 -6.45 28.06 -2.62
C LEU A 725 -6.27 27.42 -1.25
N TYR A 726 -6.56 28.16 -0.19
CA TYR A 726 -6.43 27.73 1.20
C TYR A 726 -7.75 27.79 1.93
N LYS A 727 -8.00 26.82 2.81
CA LYS A 727 -9.08 26.84 3.81
C LYS A 727 -8.44 26.87 5.19
N GLY A 728 -8.41 28.05 5.83
CA GLY A 728 -7.56 28.25 7.00
C GLY A 728 -6.09 28.32 6.59
N SER A 729 -5.24 27.51 7.22
CA SER A 729 -3.82 27.30 6.88
C SER A 729 -3.59 26.21 5.83
N LYS A 730 -4.50 25.25 5.68
CA LYS A 730 -4.40 24.12 4.73
C LYS A 730 -4.61 24.57 3.29
N ALA A 731 -3.68 24.22 2.39
CA ALA A 731 -3.89 24.33 0.95
C ALA A 731 -4.87 23.24 0.49
N VAL A 732 -5.86 23.61 -0.32
CA VAL A 732 -6.94 22.71 -0.79
C VAL A 732 -7.02 22.62 -2.30
N SER A 733 -6.20 23.39 -3.03
CA SER A 733 -6.09 23.33 -4.49
C SER A 733 -4.87 24.14 -4.92
N THR A 734 -4.00 23.56 -5.74
CA THR A 734 -2.91 24.24 -6.43
C THR A 734 -3.08 24.06 -7.93
N VAL A 735 -3.01 25.14 -8.70
CA VAL A 735 -3.29 25.14 -10.13
C VAL A 735 -2.28 26.00 -10.86
N TYR A 736 -1.80 25.50 -12.00
CA TYR A 736 -0.97 26.24 -12.93
C TYR A 736 -1.78 26.58 -14.17
N THR A 737 -1.70 27.83 -14.64
CA THR A 737 -2.47 28.28 -15.80
C THR A 737 -1.77 29.40 -16.56
N LYS A 738 -1.89 29.38 -17.90
CA LYS A 738 -1.50 30.50 -18.78
C LYS A 738 -2.60 31.57 -18.85
N ASN A 739 -3.83 31.24 -18.45
CA ASN A 739 -4.97 32.15 -18.46
C ASN A 739 -4.94 33.08 -17.24
N ASN A 740 -5.42 34.31 -17.40
CA ASN A 740 -5.54 35.29 -16.30
C ASN A 740 -6.83 35.14 -15.46
N SER A 741 -7.48 33.98 -15.55
CA SER A 741 -8.65 33.63 -14.76
C SER A 741 -8.72 32.13 -14.53
N TYR A 742 -9.32 31.73 -13.41
CA TYR A 742 -9.52 30.33 -13.06
C TYR A 742 -10.74 30.11 -12.18
N THR A 743 -11.40 28.95 -12.31
CA THR A 743 -12.54 28.54 -11.47
C THR A 743 -12.18 27.36 -10.60
N CYS A 744 -12.02 27.57 -9.30
CA CYS A 744 -11.91 26.50 -8.32
C CYS A 744 -13.30 25.89 -8.10
N LYS A 745 -13.46 24.59 -8.35
CA LYS A 745 -14.70 23.81 -8.19
C LYS A 745 -14.64 22.92 -6.94
N LYS A 746 -15.70 22.13 -6.68
CA LYS A 746 -15.80 21.17 -5.55
C LYS A 746 -15.56 21.80 -4.16
N LEU A 747 -15.89 23.08 -4.00
CA LEU A 747 -15.70 23.80 -2.73
C LEU A 747 -16.90 23.62 -1.77
N LYS A 748 -16.66 23.70 -0.47
CA LYS A 748 -17.73 23.66 0.54
C LYS A 748 -18.54 24.95 0.52
N ALA A 749 -19.87 24.86 0.60
CA ALA A 749 -20.74 26.04 0.63
C ALA A 749 -20.55 26.90 1.90
N ALA A 750 -20.86 28.19 1.79
CA ALA A 750 -20.75 29.19 2.87
C ALA A 750 -19.40 29.20 3.61
N THR A 751 -18.30 28.86 2.92
CA THR A 751 -16.98 28.67 3.49
C THR A 751 -16.02 29.75 3.00
N ALA A 752 -15.18 30.26 3.91
CA ALA A 752 -14.16 31.26 3.58
C ALA A 752 -12.87 30.57 3.09
N TYR A 753 -12.29 31.13 2.04
CA TYR A 753 -11.04 30.67 1.43
C TYR A 753 -10.07 31.84 1.24
N THR A 754 -8.79 31.54 1.27
CA THR A 754 -7.72 32.48 0.90
C THR A 754 -7.10 31.99 -0.39
N VAL A 755 -7.17 32.78 -1.47
CA VAL A 755 -6.45 32.49 -2.71
C VAL A 755 -5.14 33.26 -2.72
N LYS A 756 -4.06 32.61 -3.15
CA LYS A 756 -2.76 33.24 -3.42
C LYS A 756 -2.41 32.98 -4.89
N VAL A 757 -2.06 34.03 -5.64
CA VAL A 757 -1.66 33.93 -7.05
C VAL A 757 -0.25 34.49 -7.21
N THR A 758 0.62 33.71 -7.85
CA THR A 758 2.01 34.05 -8.15
C THR A 758 2.27 33.86 -9.64
N SER A 759 2.79 34.88 -10.31
CA SER A 759 3.28 34.81 -11.69
C SER A 759 4.65 34.11 -11.72
N TYR A 760 4.94 33.37 -12.79
CA TYR A 760 6.24 32.77 -13.05
C TYR A 760 6.56 32.76 -14.54
N VAL A 761 7.85 32.81 -14.88
CA VAL A 761 8.37 32.53 -16.23
C VAL A 761 9.16 31.24 -16.18
N GLU A 762 9.24 30.55 -17.30
CA GLU A 762 9.91 29.27 -17.41
C GLU A 762 11.14 29.44 -18.29
N ASN A 763 12.30 29.06 -17.77
CA ASN A 763 13.57 29.11 -18.48
C ASN A 763 14.29 27.78 -18.31
N ASN A 764 14.50 27.03 -19.40
CA ASN A 764 15.14 25.71 -19.40
C ASN A 764 14.61 24.76 -18.32
N GLY A 765 13.28 24.62 -18.22
CA GLY A 765 12.60 23.76 -17.24
C GLY A 765 12.54 24.32 -15.81
N THR A 766 13.22 25.43 -15.51
CA THR A 766 13.18 26.08 -14.19
C THR A 766 12.13 27.20 -14.14
N LYS A 767 11.22 27.14 -13.16
CA LYS A 767 10.19 28.17 -12.92
C LYS A 767 10.74 29.30 -12.04
N LEU A 768 10.94 30.46 -12.63
CA LEU A 768 11.33 31.68 -11.92
C LEU A 768 10.09 32.45 -11.50
N TYR A 769 9.77 32.40 -10.21
CA TYR A 769 8.58 33.02 -9.64
C TYR A 769 8.80 34.51 -9.32
N ALA A 770 7.71 35.29 -9.37
CA ALA A 770 7.70 36.64 -8.83
C ALA A 770 8.08 36.64 -7.34
N SER A 771 8.83 37.65 -6.92
CA SER A 771 9.34 37.79 -5.54
C SER A 771 8.25 37.92 -4.47
N SER A 772 6.99 38.14 -4.86
CA SER A 772 5.86 38.16 -3.93
C SER A 772 4.56 37.72 -4.59
N GLN A 773 3.65 37.19 -3.77
CA GLN A 773 2.35 36.68 -4.18
C GLN A 773 1.21 37.67 -3.90
N THR A 774 0.13 37.59 -4.66
CA THR A 774 -1.08 38.38 -4.44
C THR A 774 -2.15 37.54 -3.78
N THR A 775 -2.66 38.02 -2.64
CA THR A 775 -3.57 37.25 -1.78
C THR A 775 -4.95 37.90 -1.71
N LEU A 776 -6.02 37.09 -1.79
CA LEU A 776 -7.40 37.55 -1.62
C LEU A 776 -8.22 36.58 -0.77
N LYS A 777 -8.96 37.09 0.22
CA LYS A 777 -9.92 36.29 1.00
C LYS A 777 -11.32 36.38 0.40
N ALA A 778 -11.84 35.23 -0.04
CA ALA A 778 -13.15 35.07 -0.67
C ALA A 778 -14.01 34.08 0.12
N ALA A 779 -15.29 33.96 -0.21
CA ALA A 779 -16.15 32.93 0.36
C ALA A 779 -17.12 32.38 -0.68
N THR A 780 -17.37 31.08 -0.64
CA THR A 780 -18.44 30.47 -1.44
C THR A 780 -19.80 30.95 -0.97
N ALA A 781 -20.76 30.98 -1.88
CA ALA A 781 -22.12 31.38 -1.57
C ALA A 781 -22.80 30.34 -0.65
N PRO A 782 -23.72 30.75 0.24
CA PRO A 782 -24.55 29.78 0.95
C PRO A 782 -25.54 29.06 0.01
N GLY A 783 -26.01 27.89 0.45
CA GLY A 783 -27.04 27.13 -0.26
C GLY A 783 -28.39 27.86 -0.38
N LYS A 784 -29.28 27.32 -1.22
CA LYS A 784 -30.61 27.89 -1.48
C LYS A 784 -31.45 27.90 -0.20
N VAL A 785 -32.03 29.06 0.12
CA VAL A 785 -32.85 29.21 1.34
C VAL A 785 -34.20 28.50 1.17
N LYS A 786 -34.60 27.66 2.15
CA LYS A 786 -35.94 27.06 2.21
C LYS A 786 -36.92 27.98 2.93
N LEU A 787 -37.73 28.72 2.17
CA LEU A 787 -38.77 29.60 2.69
C LEU A 787 -39.93 28.76 3.28
N SER A 788 -39.96 28.61 4.60
CA SER A 788 -40.86 27.69 5.30
C SER A 788 -42.29 28.24 5.34
N SER A 789 -42.48 29.52 5.65
CA SER A 789 -43.81 30.09 5.87
C SER A 789 -43.91 31.57 5.49
N VAL A 790 -45.03 31.94 4.88
CA VAL A 790 -45.49 33.33 4.71
C VAL A 790 -46.94 33.37 5.20
N LYS A 791 -47.17 33.90 6.40
CA LYS A 791 -48.49 33.88 7.07
C LYS A 791 -48.88 35.28 7.54
N LYS A 792 -50.17 35.59 7.47
CA LYS A 792 -50.72 36.81 8.07
C LYS A 792 -50.58 36.74 9.59
N THR A 793 -50.26 37.86 10.21
CA THR A 793 -50.23 38.02 11.68
C THR A 793 -51.02 39.24 12.14
N GLY A 794 -51.75 39.89 11.22
CA GLY A 794 -52.64 41.02 11.47
C GLY A 794 -53.24 41.54 10.15
N SER A 795 -54.13 42.53 10.24
CA SER A 795 -54.85 43.11 9.09
C SER A 795 -53.94 43.74 8.03
N SER A 796 -52.73 44.18 8.40
CA SER A 796 -51.74 44.77 7.51
C SER A 796 -50.32 44.20 7.69
N LYS A 797 -50.20 43.02 8.33
CA LYS A 797 -48.91 42.41 8.73
C LYS A 797 -48.77 40.96 8.27
N VAL A 798 -47.58 40.62 7.78
CA VAL A 798 -47.21 39.26 7.35
C VAL A 798 -45.87 38.86 7.96
N LYS A 799 -45.83 37.69 8.61
CA LYS A 799 -44.61 37.05 9.10
C LYS A 799 -44.05 36.11 8.03
N ILE A 800 -42.79 36.31 7.70
CA ILE A 800 -42.00 35.58 6.72
C ILE A 800 -40.97 34.78 7.51
N ALA A 801 -40.98 33.46 7.39
CA ALA A 801 -40.07 32.57 8.10
C ALA A 801 -39.43 31.57 7.14
N TRP A 802 -38.20 31.16 7.43
CA TRP A 802 -37.40 30.23 6.64
C TRP A 802 -36.66 29.23 7.53
N LYS A 803 -36.14 28.15 6.94
CA LYS A 803 -35.20 27.27 7.65
C LYS A 803 -33.82 27.94 7.69
N LYS A 804 -33.07 27.73 8.78
CA LYS A 804 -31.70 28.21 8.94
C LYS A 804 -30.83 27.65 7.79
N THR A 805 -30.04 28.51 7.14
CA THR A 805 -29.04 28.11 6.14
C THR A 805 -27.68 27.99 6.81
N THR A 806 -27.06 26.81 6.72
CA THR A 806 -25.76 26.52 7.33
C THR A 806 -24.68 27.49 6.85
N GLY A 807 -23.86 27.98 7.78
CA GLY A 807 -22.73 28.88 7.51
C GLY A 807 -23.08 30.32 7.11
N ALA A 808 -24.35 30.65 6.86
CA ALA A 808 -24.77 31.99 6.43
C ALA A 808 -24.55 33.05 7.52
N ASP A 809 -24.03 34.22 7.14
CA ASP A 809 -23.87 35.37 8.05
C ASP A 809 -25.15 36.22 8.12
N GLY A 810 -26.03 36.09 7.14
CA GLY A 810 -27.29 36.83 7.10
C GLY A 810 -28.15 36.52 5.88
N TYR A 811 -29.25 37.26 5.76
CA TYR A 811 -30.23 37.07 4.70
C TYR A 811 -30.70 38.41 4.11
N GLU A 812 -31.13 38.40 2.86
CA GLU A 812 -31.85 39.50 2.25
C GLU A 812 -33.25 39.05 1.81
N VAL A 813 -34.26 39.76 2.29
CA VAL A 813 -35.67 39.48 2.03
C VAL A 813 -36.18 40.47 1.00
N PHE A 814 -36.83 39.95 -0.04
CA PHE A 814 -37.38 40.72 -1.14
C PHE A 814 -38.88 40.49 -1.26
N MET A 815 -39.59 41.53 -1.68
CA MET A 815 -41.02 41.51 -1.89
C MET A 815 -41.36 42.21 -3.20
N ARG A 816 -42.36 41.69 -3.93
CA ARG A 816 -43.05 42.40 -5.01
C ARG A 816 -44.55 42.46 -4.76
N THR A 817 -45.22 43.44 -5.37
CA THR A 817 -46.68 43.58 -5.36
C THR A 817 -47.20 43.28 -6.75
N GLY A 818 -48.13 42.32 -6.88
CA GLY A 818 -48.64 41.88 -8.18
C GLY A 818 -47.53 41.43 -9.14
N LYS A 819 -47.54 41.95 -10.37
CA LYS A 819 -46.54 41.67 -11.41
C LYS A 819 -45.33 42.63 -11.39
N GLY A 820 -45.19 43.48 -10.38
CA GLY A 820 -44.07 44.44 -10.29
C GLY A 820 -42.71 43.78 -10.00
N SER A 821 -41.65 44.59 -9.98
CA SER A 821 -40.29 44.15 -9.65
C SER A 821 -40.11 43.86 -8.16
N TYR A 822 -39.17 42.95 -7.84
CA TYR A 822 -38.80 42.64 -6.46
C TYR A 822 -37.97 43.76 -5.85
N LYS A 823 -38.42 44.32 -4.73
CA LYS A 823 -37.69 45.29 -3.93
C LYS A 823 -37.18 44.64 -2.65
N LYS A 824 -35.93 44.96 -2.26
CA LYS A 824 -35.37 44.52 -0.98
C LYS A 824 -36.12 45.22 0.15
N ILE A 825 -36.68 44.45 1.08
CA ILE A 825 -37.46 44.98 2.20
C ILE A 825 -36.73 44.86 3.54
N LYS A 826 -35.77 43.94 3.66
CA LYS A 826 -34.97 43.77 4.88
C LYS A 826 -33.65 43.09 4.58
N THR A 827 -32.60 43.55 5.24
CA THR A 827 -31.33 42.84 5.41
C THR A 827 -31.27 42.35 6.85
N ILE A 828 -31.04 41.06 7.03
CA ILE A 828 -30.86 40.39 8.32
C ILE A 828 -29.37 40.14 8.48
N THR A 829 -28.76 40.69 9.53
CA THR A 829 -27.30 40.67 9.74
C THR A 829 -26.82 39.55 10.66
N LYS A 830 -27.75 38.78 11.25
CA LYS A 830 -27.47 37.62 12.10
C LYS A 830 -27.98 36.35 11.42
N GLY A 831 -27.09 35.44 11.05
CA GLY A 831 -27.44 34.17 10.39
C GLY A 831 -28.39 33.25 11.18
N LYS A 832 -28.46 33.44 12.50
CA LYS A 832 -29.41 32.73 13.40
C LYS A 832 -30.85 33.28 13.32
N THR A 833 -31.06 34.48 12.79
CA THR A 833 -32.40 35.07 12.67
C THR A 833 -33.11 34.51 11.45
N ILE A 834 -34.16 33.71 11.68
CA ILE A 834 -34.87 32.93 10.66
C ILE A 834 -36.30 33.41 10.34
N SER A 835 -36.68 34.59 10.83
CA SER A 835 -37.95 35.21 10.47
C SER A 835 -37.91 36.73 10.52
N CYS A 836 -38.82 37.37 9.79
CA CYS A 836 -39.10 38.80 9.90
C CYS A 836 -40.57 39.09 9.64
N THR A 837 -41.04 40.26 10.08
CA THR A 837 -42.41 40.71 9.86
C THR A 837 -42.42 41.95 8.97
N LYS A 838 -43.23 41.93 7.91
CA LYS A 838 -43.51 43.11 7.09
C LYS A 838 -44.87 43.69 7.45
N SER A 839 -44.89 44.96 7.84
CA SER A 839 -46.09 45.75 8.13
C SER A 839 -46.45 46.70 6.96
N GLY A 840 -47.63 47.32 7.02
CA GLY A 840 -48.08 48.33 6.06
C GLY A 840 -48.55 47.74 4.73
N LEU A 841 -49.05 46.51 4.73
CA LEU A 841 -49.59 45.85 3.54
C LEU A 841 -51.06 46.22 3.34
N LYS A 842 -51.46 46.51 2.10
CA LYS A 842 -52.81 46.99 1.75
C LYS A 842 -53.77 45.82 1.51
N LYS A 843 -55.01 45.93 2.01
CA LYS A 843 -56.11 44.98 1.77
C LYS A 843 -56.36 44.81 0.26
N GLY A 844 -56.70 43.59 -0.17
CA GLY A 844 -56.99 43.24 -1.56
C GLY A 844 -55.76 43.03 -2.46
N LYS A 845 -54.54 43.36 -2.02
CA LYS A 845 -53.31 43.21 -2.83
C LYS A 845 -52.60 41.88 -2.58
N SER A 846 -51.97 41.34 -3.62
CA SER A 846 -51.11 40.15 -3.56
C SER A 846 -49.64 40.52 -3.49
N TYR A 847 -48.91 39.86 -2.58
CA TYR A 847 -47.49 40.08 -2.34
C TYR A 847 -46.73 38.77 -2.51
N SER A 848 -45.64 38.79 -3.29
CA SER A 848 -44.74 37.64 -3.44
C SER A 848 -43.43 37.91 -2.73
N PHE A 849 -42.91 36.91 -2.01
CA PHE A 849 -41.69 37.00 -1.23
C PHE A 849 -40.66 35.98 -1.72
N ARG A 850 -39.40 36.40 -1.73
CA ARG A 850 -38.24 35.52 -1.92
C ARG A 850 -37.11 35.97 -1.01
N ILE A 851 -36.25 35.04 -0.63
CA ILE A 851 -35.14 35.28 0.28
C ILE A 851 -33.86 34.65 -0.25
N ARG A 852 -32.71 35.27 0.00
CA ARG A 852 -31.40 34.67 -0.25
C ARG A 852 -30.50 34.84 0.98
N ALA A 853 -29.64 33.86 1.22
CA ALA A 853 -28.62 33.93 2.26
C ALA A 853 -27.33 34.57 1.68
N TYR A 854 -26.49 35.12 2.55
CA TYR A 854 -25.16 35.60 2.16
C TYR A 854 -24.07 35.22 3.17
N LYS A 855 -22.84 35.12 2.68
CA LYS A 855 -21.61 34.99 3.45
C LYS A 855 -20.73 36.21 3.21
N LYS A 856 -20.05 36.73 4.23
CA LYS A 856 -19.11 37.85 4.15
C LYS A 856 -17.68 37.34 3.97
N SER A 857 -16.90 38.03 3.16
CA SER A 857 -15.45 37.88 3.02
C SER A 857 -14.81 39.25 2.74
N ALA A 858 -13.47 39.31 2.66
CA ALA A 858 -12.78 40.54 2.26
C ALA A 858 -13.16 40.97 0.83
N ALA A 859 -13.44 40.01 -0.05
CA ALA A 859 -13.98 40.27 -1.40
C ALA A 859 -15.45 40.74 -1.46
N GLY A 860 -16.15 40.88 -0.32
CA GLY A 860 -17.55 41.33 -0.25
C GLY A 860 -18.54 40.26 0.20
N LYS A 861 -19.80 40.34 -0.27
CA LYS A 861 -20.87 39.38 0.07
C LYS A 861 -21.08 38.38 -1.05
N ALA A 862 -20.88 37.10 -0.76
CA ALA A 862 -21.27 36.00 -1.64
C ALA A 862 -22.75 35.65 -1.40
N TYR A 863 -23.58 35.75 -2.43
CA TYR A 863 -25.03 35.56 -2.33
C TYR A 863 -25.45 34.19 -2.85
N GLY A 864 -26.20 33.45 -2.03
CA GLY A 864 -26.85 32.21 -2.47
C GLY A 864 -28.01 32.47 -3.42
N SER A 865 -28.47 31.40 -4.07
CA SER A 865 -29.67 31.41 -4.91
C SER A 865 -30.91 31.85 -4.12
N TYR A 866 -31.82 32.55 -4.80
CA TYR A 866 -33.10 32.90 -4.21
C TYR A 866 -33.93 31.64 -3.87
N SER A 867 -34.67 31.72 -2.77
CA SER A 867 -35.69 30.72 -2.42
C SER A 867 -36.75 30.60 -3.50
N ILE A 868 -37.47 29.48 -3.49
CA ILE A 868 -38.76 29.39 -4.18
C ILE A 868 -39.66 30.53 -3.66
N VAL A 869 -40.36 31.18 -4.59
CA VAL A 869 -41.24 32.32 -4.30
C VAL A 869 -42.49 31.83 -3.57
N LYS A 870 -42.90 32.50 -2.49
CA LYS A 870 -44.23 32.31 -1.88
C LYS A 870 -45.08 33.57 -2.03
N THR A 871 -46.32 33.40 -2.45
CA THR A 871 -47.27 34.49 -2.68
C THR A 871 -48.42 34.44 -1.68
N LEU A 872 -48.84 35.60 -1.19
CA LEU A 872 -49.94 35.76 -0.25
C LEU A 872 -50.81 36.96 -0.63
N LYS A 873 -52.14 36.76 -0.68
CA LYS A 873 -53.13 37.83 -0.87
C LYS A 873 -53.63 38.36 0.47
N MET A 874 -53.53 39.67 0.67
CA MET A 874 -54.19 40.36 1.78
C MET A 874 -55.71 40.37 1.50
N LYS A 875 -56.49 39.72 2.37
CA LYS A 875 -57.94 39.60 2.23
C LYS A 875 -58.57 40.65 3.12
#